data_AF-A0A9W2ZM30-F1
#
_entry.id   AF-A0A9W2ZM30-F1
#
_cell.length_a   1.000
_cell.length_b   1.000
_cell.length_c   1.000
_cell.angle_alpha   90.00
_cell.angle_beta   90.00
_cell.angle_gamma   90.00
#
_symmetry.space_group_name_H-M   'P 1'
#
loop_
_entity.id
_entity.type
_entity.pdbx_description
1 polymer ?
#
loop_
_entity_poly.entity_id
_entity_poly.type
_entity_poly.pdbx_seq_one_letter_code
_entity_poly.pdbx_strand_id
1 'polypeptide(L)'
;MVNTITTIEDLIHHLRNIKSPKEAYEVLKRCKLPRKEWLPYAYYQPESKYSRNLIHLEDNLFELFLICWAPGQGNEPHRHCGSYCFFQVLQGELCETLYQFDKETSNDVYKVGKVSQGIIPVGTLKKSESHKVINNHFSSWAVSLHVYLKPTDKNKCVRNEETIELTYVSEYRKLLVSSALLLRWASTIETIDDLIDHLQTIEEARDAHELLERCNIPIKEWIPYAFYKPSLNFSRNLIHEEVNGFELLLICWKPGQGNQRHNHCGSYCFMHVLHGELREILYRAKDSSKGDENVYRAGKVSWGVVAKESEWHEVKNNNSSSWAVSLHVYVKPIKENKVPSENEPIKLEYVSLYSKPNSPECLPLNNDRGFQRDCAQKYHRLRESDESSNDVQRIKKDIPTREKLFLIMAVISLGMALVALILVSLTISNINKQENMVSSKSRFEKICLNCSLLSLPTGDTKERRIIITDINGFKDQCCAENELELSILLDLISNVSKLQTDADISILEKGKLPISAHKSCMQTNEPGQDSNDTHIVLNVDPLYNDPAIEHNSGVDLVPDGLKIIYTGIYFVYSSIEFQNAQTVSVNSTHYHYIHRISPGNPSLSGVLLRMVLSVDKSSSPIRETTYAGGVFYLQSGDLIQICLSSPTKINKNSSSFIGLILLSTN
;
A
#
# COMPACT_ATOMS: atom_id res chain seq x y z
N MET A 1 -3.29 4.19 41.86
CA MET A 1 -3.43 4.42 40.41
C MET A 1 -2.04 4.58 39.85
N VAL A 2 -1.61 3.72 38.93
CA VAL A 2 -0.29 3.87 38.30
C VAL A 2 -0.46 4.81 37.11
N ASN A 3 0.26 5.93 37.09
CA ASN A 3 0.12 6.96 36.05
C ASN A 3 0.44 6.39 34.67
N THR A 4 -0.43 6.67 33.70
CA THR A 4 -0.27 6.41 32.26
C THR A 4 0.82 7.32 31.70
N ILE A 5 1.70 6.79 30.86
CA ILE A 5 2.75 7.55 30.17
C ILE A 5 2.22 7.98 28.81
N THR A 6 2.08 9.28 28.60
CA THR A 6 1.48 9.86 27.38
C THR A 6 2.44 10.73 26.60
N THR A 7 3.67 10.95 27.06
CA THR A 7 4.70 11.75 26.35
C THR A 7 5.98 10.94 26.17
N ILE A 8 6.77 11.29 25.15
CA ILE A 8 8.08 10.65 24.92
C ILE A 8 9.06 11.02 26.05
N GLU A 9 9.01 12.24 26.56
CA GLU A 9 9.85 12.72 27.65
C GLU A 9 9.61 11.94 28.95
N ASP A 10 8.35 11.69 29.31
CA ASP A 10 8.01 10.87 30.47
C ASP A 10 8.43 9.41 30.28
N LEU A 11 8.31 8.88 29.05
CA LEU A 11 8.79 7.54 28.72
C LEU A 11 10.30 7.44 28.92
N ILE A 12 11.08 8.40 28.40
CA ILE A 12 12.53 8.47 28.56
C ILE A 12 12.89 8.58 30.05
N HIS A 13 12.20 9.43 30.81
CA HIS A 13 12.42 9.58 32.24
C HIS A 13 12.20 8.26 33.00
N HIS A 14 11.14 7.53 32.69
CA HIS A 14 10.90 6.22 33.30
C HIS A 14 11.93 5.17 32.87
N LEU A 15 12.31 5.13 31.59
CA LEU A 15 13.31 4.20 31.06
C LEU A 15 14.71 4.42 31.66
N ARG A 16 15.10 5.67 31.99
CA ARG A 16 16.36 5.98 32.69
C ARG A 16 16.47 5.35 34.07
N ASN A 17 15.33 5.10 34.71
CA ASN A 17 15.25 4.66 36.10
C ASN A 17 15.02 3.14 36.26
N ILE A 18 14.97 2.38 35.15
CA ILE A 18 14.78 0.93 35.19
C ILE A 18 16.02 0.25 35.77
N LYS A 19 15.81 -0.78 36.58
CA LYS A 19 16.88 -1.62 37.13
C LYS A 19 16.95 -3.00 36.50
N SER A 20 15.93 -3.37 35.73
CA SER A 20 15.82 -4.67 35.08
C SER A 20 15.04 -4.61 33.77
N PRO A 21 15.25 -5.57 32.84
CA PRO A 21 14.44 -5.67 31.63
C PRO A 21 12.94 -5.86 31.89
N LYS A 22 12.60 -6.51 33.01
CA LYS A 22 11.21 -6.67 33.43
C LYS A 22 10.55 -5.31 33.73
N GLU A 23 11.29 -4.37 34.32
CA GLU A 23 10.79 -3.02 34.57
C GLU A 23 10.57 -2.24 33.26
N ALA A 24 11.41 -2.43 32.24
CA ALA A 24 11.17 -1.83 30.92
C ALA A 24 9.82 -2.27 30.32
N TYR A 25 9.49 -3.55 30.44
CA TYR A 25 8.19 -4.08 30.00
C TYR A 25 7.01 -3.47 30.77
N GLU A 26 7.14 -3.29 32.09
CA GLU A 26 6.09 -2.65 32.91
C GLU A 26 5.98 -1.13 32.66
N VAL A 27 7.07 -0.47 32.25
CA VAL A 27 7.04 0.91 31.75
C VAL A 27 6.26 0.97 30.43
N LEU A 28 6.60 0.12 29.46
CA LEU A 28 5.94 0.07 28.16
C LEU A 28 4.45 -0.27 28.26
N LYS A 29 4.04 -1.15 29.18
CA LYS A 29 2.62 -1.46 29.45
C LYS A 29 1.77 -0.23 29.76
N ARG A 30 2.36 0.76 30.42
CA ARG A 30 1.72 2.02 30.79
C ARG A 30 1.87 3.09 29.70
N CYS A 31 2.64 2.81 28.66
CA CYS A 31 2.92 3.70 27.55
C CYS A 31 1.75 3.72 26.57
N LYS A 32 1.08 4.88 26.49
CA LYS A 32 -0.03 5.18 25.59
C LYS A 32 0.28 6.52 24.92
N LEU A 33 1.28 6.51 24.04
CA LEU A 33 1.66 7.70 23.28
C LEU A 33 0.55 8.01 22.25
N PRO A 34 -0.11 9.17 22.33
CA PRO A 34 -0.96 9.65 21.25
C PRO A 34 -0.12 9.93 20.00
N ARG A 35 -0.76 9.87 18.83
CA ARG A 35 -0.07 9.96 17.53
C ARG A 35 0.80 11.20 17.40
N LYS A 36 0.31 12.37 17.81
CA LYS A 36 1.05 13.64 17.82
C LYS A 36 2.42 13.61 18.52
N GLU A 37 2.62 12.72 19.50
CA GLU A 37 3.87 12.65 20.26
C GLU A 37 4.98 11.96 19.47
N TRP A 38 4.66 10.89 18.76
CA TRP A 38 5.64 10.09 18.02
C TRP A 38 5.69 10.41 16.53
N LEU A 39 4.64 10.99 15.96
CA LEU A 39 4.56 11.35 14.55
C LEU A 39 5.72 12.26 14.07
N PRO A 40 6.23 13.23 14.85
CA PRO A 40 7.39 14.03 14.44
C PRO A 40 8.68 13.24 14.20
N TYR A 41 8.78 12.01 14.71
CA TYR A 41 9.93 11.12 14.52
C TYR A 41 9.72 10.12 13.38
N ALA A 42 8.51 10.02 12.82
CA ALA A 42 8.17 9.00 11.85
C ALA A 42 8.55 9.41 10.43
N TYR A 43 9.82 9.25 10.04
CA TYR A 43 10.20 9.36 8.62
C TYR A 43 10.03 8.02 7.92
N TYR A 44 9.45 8.06 6.73
CA TYR A 44 9.07 6.88 5.96
C TYR A 44 9.95 6.72 4.73
N GLN A 45 10.30 5.47 4.39
CA GLN A 45 11.10 5.13 3.21
C GLN A 45 10.44 3.97 2.42
N PRO A 46 9.50 4.27 1.50
CA PRO A 46 8.72 3.24 0.79
C PRO A 46 9.57 2.34 -0.11
N GLU A 47 10.66 2.86 -0.68
CA GLU A 47 11.51 2.12 -1.62
C GLU A 47 12.57 1.24 -0.96
N SER A 48 12.69 1.29 0.37
CA SER A 48 13.63 0.48 1.17
C SER A 48 12.94 -0.75 1.77
N LYS A 49 13.64 -1.49 2.63
CA LYS A 49 13.06 -2.58 3.44
C LYS A 49 12.15 -2.06 4.55
N TYR A 50 12.55 -0.98 5.23
CA TYR A 50 11.83 -0.23 6.26
C TYR A 50 12.71 0.97 6.67
N SER A 51 12.16 1.94 7.41
CA SER A 51 12.93 3.07 7.94
C SER A 51 13.12 2.99 9.45
N ARG A 52 14.33 3.28 9.94
CA ARG A 52 14.64 3.42 11.37
C ARG A 52 14.83 4.89 11.74
N ASN A 53 14.16 5.34 12.79
CA ASN A 53 14.16 6.73 13.23
C ASN A 53 14.52 6.84 14.72
N LEU A 54 15.73 7.30 15.04
CA LEU A 54 16.20 7.40 16.41
C LEU A 54 15.45 8.51 17.15
N ILE A 55 14.78 8.15 18.25
CA ILE A 55 14.12 9.09 19.15
C ILE A 55 15.10 9.54 20.22
N HIS A 56 15.75 8.58 20.89
CA HIS A 56 16.65 8.86 22.00
C HIS A 56 17.69 7.75 22.15
N LEU A 57 18.92 8.17 22.43
CA LEU A 57 20.01 7.28 22.81
C LEU A 57 20.46 7.64 24.22
N GLU A 58 20.38 6.67 25.13
CA GLU A 58 20.98 6.78 26.46
C GLU A 58 22.23 5.91 26.51
N ASP A 59 23.35 6.52 26.86
CA ASP A 59 24.64 5.85 26.76
C ASP A 59 24.71 4.65 27.71
N ASN A 60 25.07 3.50 27.15
CA ASN A 60 25.17 2.21 27.84
C ASN A 60 23.89 1.74 28.57
N LEU A 61 22.73 2.40 28.41
CA LEU A 61 21.47 2.00 29.03
C LEU A 61 20.47 1.48 27.99
N PHE A 62 19.99 2.34 27.10
CA PHE A 62 19.00 1.95 26.11
C PHE A 62 19.04 2.81 24.84
N GLU A 63 18.40 2.29 23.81
CA GLU A 63 18.12 2.97 22.55
C GLU A 63 16.61 2.93 22.29
N LEU A 64 16.02 4.07 21.98
CA LEU A 64 14.60 4.26 21.72
C LEU A 64 14.43 4.80 20.29
N PHE A 65 13.67 4.10 19.45
CA PHE A 65 13.50 4.48 18.05
C PHE A 65 12.18 3.99 17.47
N LEU A 66 11.74 4.59 16.36
CA LEU A 66 10.63 4.08 15.56
C LEU A 66 11.15 3.26 14.40
N ILE A 67 10.36 2.25 14.03
CA ILE A 67 10.40 1.67 12.69
C ILE A 67 9.10 1.99 11.99
N CYS A 68 9.19 2.53 10.78
CA CYS A 68 8.02 2.71 9.90
C CYS A 68 8.07 1.66 8.77
N TRP A 69 6.95 0.99 8.57
CA TRP A 69 6.81 -0.15 7.67
C TRP A 69 5.76 0.16 6.60
N ALA A 70 6.17 0.25 5.35
CA ALA A 70 5.26 0.32 4.22
C ALA A 70 4.48 -1.00 4.06
N PRO A 71 3.36 -1.00 3.31
CA PRO A 71 2.67 -2.25 2.96
C PRO A 71 3.63 -3.27 2.35
N GLY A 72 3.63 -4.51 2.88
CA GLY A 72 4.50 -5.60 2.43
C GLY A 72 5.96 -5.53 2.91
N GLN A 73 6.38 -4.46 3.58
CA GLN A 73 7.75 -4.33 4.10
C GLN A 73 8.00 -5.23 5.31
N GLY A 74 9.22 -5.71 5.47
CA GLY A 74 9.63 -6.56 6.57
C GLY A 74 11.15 -6.71 6.66
N ASN A 75 11.61 -7.33 7.73
CA ASN A 75 13.02 -7.67 7.90
C ASN A 75 13.28 -9.15 7.58
N GLU A 76 14.56 -9.53 7.55
CA GLU A 76 14.97 -10.93 7.55
C GLU A 76 14.96 -11.50 8.98
N PRO A 77 14.88 -12.84 9.12
CA PRO A 77 15.05 -13.49 10.42
C PRO A 77 16.38 -13.08 11.06
N HIS A 78 16.33 -12.45 12.24
CA HIS A 78 17.51 -11.95 12.93
C HIS A 78 17.43 -12.16 14.44
N ARG A 79 18.56 -11.95 15.14
CA ARG A 79 18.69 -12.07 16.60
C ARG A 79 19.13 -10.74 17.19
N HIS A 80 18.77 -10.49 18.45
CA HIS A 80 19.13 -9.27 19.18
C HIS A 80 20.42 -9.39 20.00
N CYS A 81 21.30 -10.35 19.66
CA CYS A 81 22.70 -10.32 20.11
C CYS A 81 22.99 -10.25 21.63
N GLY A 82 22.03 -10.65 22.48
CA GLY A 82 22.15 -10.55 23.94
C GLY A 82 21.61 -9.24 24.54
N SER A 83 21.13 -8.32 23.70
CA SER A 83 20.33 -7.15 24.09
C SER A 83 18.87 -7.55 24.34
N TYR A 84 18.21 -6.90 25.29
CA TYR A 84 16.77 -7.03 25.44
C TYR A 84 16.08 -6.08 24.46
N CYS A 85 15.25 -6.63 23.57
CA CYS A 85 14.41 -5.84 22.67
C CYS A 85 12.95 -5.93 23.11
N PHE A 86 12.29 -4.78 23.12
CA PHE A 86 10.85 -4.66 23.25
C PHE A 86 10.36 -3.81 22.09
N PHE A 87 9.23 -4.19 21.47
CA PHE A 87 8.56 -3.28 20.57
C PHE A 87 7.06 -3.20 20.83
N GLN A 88 6.48 -2.04 20.53
CA GLN A 88 5.06 -1.77 20.64
C GLN A 88 4.56 -1.25 19.30
N VAL A 89 3.50 -1.86 18.77
CA VAL A 89 2.83 -1.33 17.57
C VAL A 89 2.04 -0.09 17.96
N LEU A 90 2.39 1.06 17.38
CA LEU A 90 1.76 2.36 17.60
C LEU A 90 0.68 2.66 16.54
N GLN A 91 0.87 2.16 15.33
CA GLN A 91 -0.06 2.28 14.21
C GLN A 91 -0.02 1.01 13.36
N GLY A 92 -1.17 0.60 12.82
CA GLY A 92 -1.28 -0.55 11.91
C GLY A 92 -1.13 -1.89 12.63
N GLU A 93 -0.75 -2.91 11.86
CA GLU A 93 -0.56 -4.28 12.36
C GLU A 93 0.76 -4.85 11.84
N LEU A 94 1.44 -5.63 12.68
CA LEU A 94 2.66 -6.34 12.30
C LEU A 94 2.51 -7.83 12.56
N CYS A 95 3.03 -8.66 11.67
CA CYS A 95 3.13 -10.10 11.85
C CYS A 95 4.55 -10.44 12.31
N GLU A 96 4.67 -11.00 13.51
CA GLU A 96 5.93 -11.53 14.02
C GLU A 96 5.96 -13.05 13.85
N THR A 97 7.04 -13.56 13.26
CA THR A 97 7.34 -15.00 13.19
C THR A 97 8.56 -15.29 14.06
N LEU A 98 8.40 -16.12 15.08
CA LEU A 98 9.50 -16.61 15.91
C LEU A 98 10.13 -17.86 15.31
N TYR A 99 11.44 -17.99 15.43
CA TYR A 99 12.27 -19.07 14.90
C TYR A 99 13.11 -19.64 16.04
N GLN A 100 12.86 -20.88 16.45
CA GLN A 100 13.66 -21.57 17.47
C GLN A 100 14.59 -22.60 16.82
N PHE A 101 15.88 -22.57 17.19
CA PHE A 101 16.87 -23.55 16.71
C PHE A 101 16.99 -24.73 17.68
N ASP A 102 16.71 -25.94 17.22
CA ASP A 102 16.99 -27.19 17.95
C ASP A 102 18.41 -27.68 17.64
N LYS A 103 19.19 -27.97 18.69
CA LYS A 103 20.58 -28.44 18.57
C LYS A 103 20.68 -29.95 18.43
N GLU A 104 19.65 -30.71 18.80
CA GLU A 104 19.72 -32.18 18.87
C GLU A 104 19.37 -32.84 17.54
N THR A 105 18.48 -32.24 16.74
CA THR A 105 17.97 -32.85 15.50
C THR A 105 18.67 -32.37 14.21
N SER A 106 19.47 -31.29 14.28
CA SER A 106 20.00 -30.56 13.09
C SER A 106 18.95 -30.17 12.03
N ASN A 107 17.65 -30.34 12.31
CA ASN A 107 16.48 -29.93 11.54
C ASN A 107 15.29 -29.81 12.51
N ASP A 108 14.91 -28.60 12.90
CA ASP A 108 13.77 -27.89 12.31
C ASP A 108 13.38 -26.68 13.17
N VAL A 109 13.01 -25.63 12.46
CA VAL A 109 12.64 -24.32 12.99
C VAL A 109 11.17 -24.35 13.41
N TYR A 110 10.90 -24.22 14.71
CA TYR A 110 9.53 -23.91 15.16
C TYR A 110 9.16 -22.52 14.65
N LYS A 111 8.13 -22.43 13.78
CA LYS A 111 7.52 -21.17 13.32
C LYS A 111 6.22 -20.95 14.07
N VAL A 112 6.21 -19.98 14.97
CA VAL A 112 4.95 -19.44 15.51
C VAL A 112 4.77 -18.07 14.88
N GLY A 113 3.83 -17.96 13.94
CA GLY A 113 3.38 -16.69 13.40
C GLY A 113 2.32 -16.09 14.31
N LYS A 114 2.56 -14.91 14.87
CA LYS A 114 1.60 -14.16 15.67
C LYS A 114 1.33 -12.82 15.00
N VAL A 115 0.06 -12.55 14.71
CA VAL A 115 -0.39 -11.19 14.42
C VAL A 115 -0.30 -10.40 15.72
N SER A 116 0.50 -9.35 15.69
CA SER A 116 0.82 -8.58 16.88
C SER A 116 0.07 -7.26 16.91
N GLN A 117 -0.76 -7.11 17.94
CA GLN A 117 -1.24 -5.83 18.45
C GLN A 117 -0.75 -5.70 19.90
N GLY A 118 -0.17 -4.55 20.25
CA GLY A 118 0.35 -4.29 21.60
C GLY A 118 1.86 -4.45 21.75
N ILE A 119 2.33 -4.74 22.98
CA ILE A 119 3.75 -4.77 23.35
C ILE A 119 4.28 -6.20 23.26
N ILE A 120 5.33 -6.40 22.47
CA ILE A 120 6.03 -7.66 22.32
C ILE A 120 7.42 -7.57 22.98
N PRO A 121 7.70 -8.42 23.97
CA PRO A 121 9.06 -8.68 24.41
C PRO A 121 9.73 -9.66 23.43
N VAL A 122 10.82 -9.22 22.81
CA VAL A 122 11.61 -10.02 21.85
C VAL A 122 12.94 -10.48 22.48
N GLY A 123 13.37 -9.82 23.55
CA GLY A 123 14.58 -10.14 24.31
C GLY A 123 14.39 -11.17 25.42
N THR A 124 14.74 -12.44 25.13
CA THR A 124 15.12 -13.56 26.02
C THR A 124 14.22 -13.98 27.20
N LEU A 125 13.32 -14.95 26.93
CA LEU A 125 13.07 -16.06 27.86
C LEU A 125 13.72 -17.39 27.41
N LYS A 126 14.13 -17.54 26.14
CA LYS A 126 15.02 -18.63 25.69
C LYS A 126 16.17 -18.09 24.83
N LYS A 127 17.39 -18.54 25.12
CA LYS A 127 18.68 -18.10 24.53
C LYS A 127 18.85 -18.35 23.02
N SER A 128 17.81 -18.70 22.26
CA SER A 128 17.95 -19.25 20.91
C SER A 128 16.84 -18.87 19.93
N GLU A 129 16.16 -17.74 20.14
CA GLU A 129 15.05 -17.31 19.28
C GLU A 129 15.50 -16.17 18.36
N SER A 130 15.42 -16.43 17.04
CA SER A 130 15.45 -15.39 16.00
C SER A 130 14.00 -15.01 15.66
N HIS A 131 13.78 -13.83 15.12
CA HIS A 131 12.44 -13.44 14.69
C HIS A 131 12.44 -12.66 13.37
N LYS A 132 11.29 -12.70 12.68
CA LYS A 132 10.98 -11.93 11.49
C LYS A 132 9.72 -11.12 11.76
N VAL A 133 9.71 -9.84 11.37
CA VAL A 133 8.59 -8.92 11.52
C VAL A 133 8.25 -8.34 10.15
N ILE A 134 6.98 -8.40 9.76
CA ILE A 134 6.49 -7.94 8.46
C ILE A 134 5.20 -7.15 8.66
N ASN A 135 5.05 -6.03 7.97
CA ASN A 135 3.76 -5.41 7.73
C ASN A 135 3.06 -6.16 6.59
N ASN A 136 2.18 -7.10 6.95
CA ASN A 136 1.46 -7.92 5.98
C ASN A 136 0.16 -7.26 5.47
N HIS A 137 -0.06 -5.98 5.79
CA HIS A 137 -1.20 -5.23 5.30
C HIS A 137 -0.96 -4.79 3.85
N PHE A 138 -2.03 -4.77 3.04
CA PHE A 138 -1.95 -4.55 1.59
C PHE A 138 -1.84 -3.05 1.20
N SER A 139 -2.36 -2.15 2.03
CA SER A 139 -2.40 -0.71 1.72
C SER A 139 -2.05 0.22 2.88
N SER A 140 -1.85 -0.31 4.09
CA SER A 140 -1.73 0.51 5.29
C SER A 140 -0.32 0.41 5.85
N TRP A 141 0.20 1.56 6.26
CA TRP A 141 1.47 1.67 6.93
C TRP A 141 1.35 1.24 8.39
N ALA A 142 2.41 0.62 8.90
CA ALA A 142 2.56 0.33 10.32
C ALA A 142 3.71 1.14 10.92
N VAL A 143 3.60 1.47 12.21
CA VAL A 143 4.66 2.12 12.98
C VAL A 143 4.82 1.37 14.29
N SER A 144 6.06 1.03 14.62
CA SER A 144 6.41 0.36 15.88
C SER A 144 7.47 1.14 16.64
N LEU A 145 7.28 1.31 17.94
CA LEU A 145 8.26 1.81 18.89
C LEU A 145 9.15 0.69 19.37
N HIS A 146 10.47 0.85 19.29
CA HIS A 146 11.46 -0.14 19.72
C HIS A 146 12.29 0.41 20.88
N VAL A 147 12.49 -0.41 21.90
CA VAL A 147 13.38 -0.16 23.05
C VAL A 147 14.40 -1.28 23.10
N TYR A 148 15.65 -0.94 22.84
CA TYR A 148 16.77 -1.88 22.91
C TYR A 148 17.59 -1.55 24.16
N LEU A 149 17.62 -2.47 25.13
CA LEU A 149 18.49 -2.34 26.30
C LEU A 149 19.89 -2.83 25.92
N LYS A 150 20.89 -1.97 26.10
CA LYS A 150 22.28 -2.30 25.76
C LYS A 150 22.81 -3.35 26.75
N PRO A 151 23.48 -4.43 26.31
CA PRO A 151 24.06 -5.41 27.22
C PRO A 151 25.20 -4.77 28.01
N THR A 152 25.40 -5.24 29.24
CA THR A 152 26.57 -4.86 30.06
C THR A 152 27.89 -5.43 29.54
N ASP A 153 27.86 -6.41 28.62
CA ASP A 153 29.02 -7.17 28.16
C ASP A 153 29.13 -7.13 26.62
N LYS A 154 29.93 -6.19 26.09
CA LYS A 154 30.06 -5.88 24.66
C LYS A 154 30.68 -7.00 23.80
N ASN A 155 31.15 -8.09 24.39
CA ASN A 155 32.04 -9.08 23.76
C ASN A 155 31.35 -10.37 23.26
N LYS A 156 30.02 -10.41 23.08
CA LYS A 156 29.30 -11.69 22.79
C LYS A 156 28.53 -11.78 21.49
N CYS A 157 28.63 -10.80 20.57
CA CYS A 157 27.99 -10.96 19.27
C CYS A 157 28.97 -11.06 18.11
N VAL A 158 29.20 -12.30 17.68
CA VAL A 158 29.63 -12.65 16.32
C VAL A 158 28.82 -13.88 15.93
N ARG A 159 28.04 -13.79 14.86
CA ARG A 159 27.57 -14.99 14.15
C ARG A 159 27.51 -14.68 12.66
N ASN A 160 28.50 -15.25 11.97
CA ASN A 160 28.79 -15.15 10.54
C ASN A 160 29.40 -13.79 10.17
N GLU A 161 30.49 -13.84 9.40
CA GLU A 161 31.51 -12.78 9.24
C GLU A 161 31.07 -11.49 8.52
N GLU A 162 29.76 -11.20 8.49
CA GLU A 162 29.21 -9.95 7.98
C GLU A 162 28.42 -9.22 9.07
N THR A 163 29.04 -8.18 9.63
CA THR A 163 28.36 -7.20 10.47
C THR A 163 27.48 -6.33 9.56
N ILE A 164 26.17 -6.54 9.58
CA ILE A 164 25.24 -5.63 8.91
C ILE A 164 25.16 -4.35 9.75
N GLU A 165 25.74 -3.26 9.24
CA GLU A 165 25.58 -1.94 9.84
C GLU A 165 24.13 -1.48 9.64
N LEU A 166 23.41 -1.33 10.75
CA LEU A 166 22.05 -0.84 10.72
C LEU A 166 22.08 0.69 10.82
N THR A 167 21.57 1.37 9.80
CA THR A 167 21.59 2.83 9.72
C THR A 167 20.26 3.46 10.11
N TYR A 168 20.31 4.69 10.62
CA TYR A 168 19.16 5.52 10.89
C TYR A 168 18.88 6.43 9.70
N VAL A 169 17.60 6.56 9.31
CA VAL A 169 17.19 7.55 8.31
C VAL A 169 17.04 8.94 8.94
N SER A 170 16.69 8.99 10.23
CA SER A 170 16.62 10.22 11.02
C SER A 170 17.10 10.01 12.45
N GLU A 171 17.61 11.08 13.05
CA GLU A 171 18.00 11.15 14.45
C GLU A 171 17.42 12.42 15.09
N TYR A 172 16.77 12.28 16.25
CA TYR A 172 16.24 13.42 17.03
C TYR A 172 15.37 14.36 16.18
N ARG A 173 14.48 13.77 15.35
CA ARG A 173 13.61 14.46 14.38
C ARG A 173 14.35 15.09 13.20
N LYS A 174 15.66 14.88 13.04
CA LYS A 174 16.44 15.40 11.93
C LYS A 174 16.77 14.31 10.95
N LEU A 175 16.42 14.54 9.69
CA LEU A 175 16.74 13.63 8.60
C LEU A 175 18.26 13.58 8.38
N LEU A 176 18.83 12.39 8.31
CA LEU A 176 20.26 12.18 8.07
C LEU A 176 20.60 11.96 6.57
N VAL A 177 19.60 11.56 5.78
CA VAL A 177 19.75 11.20 4.37
C VAL A 177 19.03 12.22 3.48
N SER A 178 19.71 12.71 2.45
CA SER A 178 19.20 13.77 1.54
C SER A 178 18.28 13.27 0.43
N SER A 179 17.82 12.02 0.46
CA SER A 179 17.08 11.44 -0.66
C SER A 179 15.68 12.04 -0.81
N ALA A 180 15.34 12.45 -2.04
CA ALA A 180 14.04 13.00 -2.44
C ALA A 180 12.82 12.06 -2.26
N LEU A 181 13.07 10.83 -1.82
CA LEU A 181 12.08 9.76 -1.67
C LEU A 181 11.64 9.53 -0.22
N LEU A 182 12.16 10.33 0.72
CA LEU A 182 11.75 10.30 2.11
C LEU A 182 10.63 11.29 2.34
N LEU A 183 9.51 10.77 2.83
CA LEU A 183 8.38 11.60 3.22
C LEU A 183 8.32 11.63 4.74
N ARG A 184 8.28 12.83 5.34
CA ARG A 184 7.99 13.01 6.79
C ARG A 184 6.62 12.43 7.15
N TRP A 185 5.73 12.37 6.17
CA TRP A 185 4.40 11.80 6.27
C TRP A 185 4.27 10.95 5.00
N ALA A 186 4.23 9.62 4.93
CA ALA A 186 4.14 8.92 3.62
C ALA A 186 2.72 8.46 3.25
N SER A 187 1.81 8.39 4.22
CA SER A 187 0.45 7.91 4.01
C SER A 187 -0.49 9.00 3.49
N THR A 188 -1.38 8.64 2.57
CA THR A 188 -2.56 9.44 2.22
C THR A 188 -3.34 9.75 3.51
N ILE A 189 -3.83 10.99 3.65
CA ILE A 189 -4.64 11.40 4.81
C ILE A 189 -6.09 11.11 4.47
N GLU A 190 -6.66 10.09 5.10
CA GLU A 190 -7.99 9.58 4.76
C GLU A 190 -9.05 9.93 5.81
N THR A 191 -8.65 10.39 6.99
CA THR A 191 -9.58 10.77 8.07
C THR A 191 -9.34 12.20 8.55
N ILE A 192 -10.35 12.79 9.18
CA ILE A 192 -10.24 14.13 9.80
C ILE A 192 -9.29 14.09 11.01
N ASP A 193 -9.33 13.02 11.80
CA ASP A 193 -8.46 12.86 12.97
C ASP A 193 -6.99 12.73 12.55
N ASP A 194 -6.69 11.98 11.49
CA ASP A 194 -5.33 11.93 10.92
C ASP A 194 -4.87 13.33 10.50
N LEU A 195 -5.72 14.10 9.82
CA LEU A 195 -5.39 15.47 9.43
C LEU A 195 -5.08 16.35 10.64
N ILE A 196 -5.89 16.27 11.70
CA ILE A 196 -5.67 17.01 12.95
C ILE A 196 -4.33 16.64 13.59
N ASP A 197 -4.04 15.34 13.72
CA ASP A 197 -2.78 14.87 14.29
C ASP A 197 -1.57 15.38 13.50
N HIS A 198 -1.66 15.37 12.17
CA HIS A 198 -0.60 15.91 11.32
C HIS A 198 -0.47 17.43 11.44
N LEU A 199 -1.59 18.17 11.45
CA LEU A 199 -1.61 19.63 11.62
C LEU A 199 -1.03 20.07 12.96
N GLN A 200 -1.19 19.28 14.03
CA GLN A 200 -0.58 19.56 15.34
C GLN A 200 0.96 19.46 15.33
N THR A 201 1.55 18.86 14.28
CA THR A 201 3.01 18.67 14.16
C THR A 201 3.68 19.64 13.19
N ILE A 202 2.93 20.54 12.54
CA ILE A 202 3.49 21.48 11.57
C ILE A 202 4.38 22.51 12.27
N GLU A 203 5.47 22.89 11.60
CA GLU A 203 6.39 23.92 12.08
C GLU A 203 6.20 25.22 11.31
N GLU A 204 5.83 25.12 10.03
CA GLU A 204 5.59 26.25 9.15
C GLU A 204 4.18 26.19 8.53
N ALA A 205 3.60 27.35 8.21
CA ALA A 205 2.25 27.39 7.65
C ALA A 205 2.13 26.63 6.31
N ARG A 206 3.19 26.62 5.49
CA ARG A 206 3.22 25.89 4.21
C ARG A 206 3.05 24.38 4.37
N ASP A 207 3.44 23.83 5.52
CA ASP A 207 3.29 22.39 5.80
C ASP A 207 1.81 21.99 5.77
N ALA A 208 0.90 22.88 6.19
CA ALA A 208 -0.53 22.64 6.11
C ALA A 208 -1.03 22.49 4.66
N HIS A 209 -0.44 23.22 3.71
CA HIS A 209 -0.76 23.06 2.29
C HIS A 209 -0.35 21.67 1.79
N GLU A 210 0.88 21.25 2.07
CA GLU A 210 1.39 19.93 1.68
C GLU A 210 0.53 18.80 2.27
N LEU A 211 0.10 18.94 3.53
CA LEU A 211 -0.82 17.99 4.18
C LEU A 211 -2.18 17.94 3.47
N LEU A 212 -2.76 19.09 3.14
CA LEU A 212 -4.04 19.15 2.41
C LEU A 212 -3.96 18.57 1.00
N GLU A 213 -2.82 18.72 0.30
CA GLU A 213 -2.63 18.14 -1.05
C GLU A 213 -2.67 16.61 -1.06
N ARG A 214 -2.45 15.99 0.09
CA ARG A 214 -2.44 14.54 0.28
C ARG A 214 -3.73 14.00 0.89
N CYS A 215 -4.67 14.88 1.18
CA CYS A 215 -5.97 14.50 1.72
C CYS A 215 -6.79 13.80 0.65
N ASN A 216 -7.29 12.61 0.98
CA ASN A 216 -8.30 11.89 0.23
C ASN A 216 -9.41 11.45 1.19
N ILE A 217 -10.00 12.43 1.89
CA ILE A 217 -10.95 12.20 2.98
C ILE A 217 -12.35 11.93 2.37
N PRO A 218 -12.89 10.70 2.50
CA PRO A 218 -14.16 10.35 1.88
C PRO A 218 -15.33 11.03 2.60
N ILE A 219 -16.48 11.14 1.91
CA ILE A 219 -17.67 11.84 2.42
C ILE A 219 -18.10 11.41 3.82
N LYS A 220 -18.00 10.11 4.14
CA LYS A 220 -18.37 9.56 5.45
C LYS A 220 -17.61 10.19 6.62
N GLU A 221 -16.38 10.67 6.40
CA GLU A 221 -15.52 11.24 7.45
C GLU A 221 -15.86 12.70 7.74
N TRP A 222 -16.16 13.50 6.71
CA TRP A 222 -16.42 14.93 6.89
C TRP A 222 -17.91 15.28 6.96
N ILE A 223 -18.82 14.43 6.47
CA ILE A 223 -20.26 14.70 6.50
C ILE A 223 -20.82 14.95 7.91
N PRO A 224 -20.33 14.33 9.01
CA PRO A 224 -20.83 14.60 10.36
C PRO A 224 -20.60 16.05 10.82
N TYR A 225 -19.65 16.77 10.21
CA TYR A 225 -19.36 18.18 10.51
C TYR A 225 -20.12 19.14 9.60
N ALA A 226 -20.82 18.64 8.57
CA ALA A 226 -21.45 19.47 7.56
C ALA A 226 -22.85 19.93 8.01
N PHE A 227 -22.92 21.13 8.57
CA PHE A 227 -24.20 21.81 8.84
C PHE A 227 -24.36 23.04 7.97
N TYR A 228 -25.60 23.43 7.72
CA TYR A 228 -25.95 24.66 7.03
C TYR A 228 -27.12 25.37 7.71
N LYS A 229 -27.24 26.68 7.50
CA LYS A 229 -28.37 27.48 7.95
C LYS A 229 -29.12 28.01 6.73
N PRO A 230 -30.44 27.76 6.57
CA PRO A 230 -31.19 28.21 5.40
C PRO A 230 -31.15 29.73 5.14
N SER A 231 -30.93 30.55 6.16
CA SER A 231 -30.82 32.01 6.00
C SER A 231 -29.45 32.51 5.54
N LEU A 232 -28.41 31.65 5.49
CA LEU A 232 -27.04 32.04 5.16
C LEU A 232 -26.62 31.56 3.76
N ASN A 233 -25.72 32.28 3.11
CA ASN A 233 -25.16 31.94 1.80
C ASN A 233 -24.16 30.78 1.85
N PHE A 234 -23.39 30.71 2.93
CA PHE A 234 -22.45 29.65 3.25
C PHE A 234 -22.43 29.45 4.76
N SER A 235 -21.92 28.33 5.24
CA SER A 235 -21.84 28.01 6.66
C SER A 235 -20.43 27.59 7.05
N ARG A 236 -19.94 28.12 8.18
CA ARG A 236 -18.66 27.74 8.79
C ARG A 236 -18.93 26.75 9.91
N ASN A 237 -18.30 25.58 9.86
CA ASN A 237 -18.46 24.53 10.84
C ASN A 237 -17.10 24.22 11.46
N LEU A 238 -16.95 24.48 12.77
CA LEU A 238 -15.69 24.24 13.46
C LEU A 238 -15.47 22.74 13.68
N ILE A 239 -14.39 22.21 13.12
CA ILE A 239 -13.96 20.83 13.31
C ILE A 239 -13.00 20.76 14.50
N HIS A 240 -11.94 21.58 14.49
CA HIS A 240 -10.90 21.58 15.51
C HIS A 240 -10.30 22.98 15.69
N GLU A 241 -9.93 23.32 16.91
CA GLU A 241 -9.19 24.53 17.24
C GLU A 241 -8.06 24.19 18.21
N GLU A 242 -6.85 24.53 17.82
CA GLU A 242 -5.67 24.59 18.69
C GLU A 242 -5.38 26.07 18.95
N VAL A 243 -5.57 26.52 20.19
CA VAL A 243 -5.65 27.96 20.57
C VAL A 243 -4.54 28.82 19.97
N ASN A 244 -3.30 28.31 19.91
CA ASN A 244 -2.15 29.01 19.35
C ASN A 244 -1.58 28.36 18.09
N GLY A 245 -2.26 27.34 17.55
CA GLY A 245 -1.81 26.53 16.43
C GLY A 245 -2.60 26.82 15.16
N PHE A 246 -3.77 26.18 15.03
CA PHE A 246 -4.60 26.28 13.84
C PHE A 246 -6.09 26.13 14.14
N GLU A 247 -6.91 26.58 13.20
CA GLU A 247 -8.35 26.32 13.15
C GLU A 247 -8.66 25.51 11.89
N LEU A 248 -9.30 24.35 12.06
CA LEU A 248 -9.79 23.51 10.97
C LEU A 248 -11.30 23.67 10.85
N LEU A 249 -11.75 24.15 9.70
CA LEU A 249 -13.16 24.36 9.40
C LEU A 249 -13.63 23.52 8.22
N LEU A 250 -14.90 23.13 8.26
CA LEU A 250 -15.64 22.71 7.08
C LEU A 250 -16.57 23.84 6.65
N ILE A 251 -16.45 24.30 5.40
CA ILE A 251 -17.33 25.31 4.84
C ILE A 251 -18.27 24.68 3.81
N CYS A 252 -19.58 24.87 4.00
CA CYS A 252 -20.60 24.44 3.04
C CYS A 252 -21.13 25.65 2.26
N TRP A 253 -21.09 25.56 0.94
CA TRP A 253 -21.41 26.67 0.04
C TRP A 253 -22.68 26.35 -0.75
N LYS A 254 -23.72 27.17 -0.57
CA LYS A 254 -24.96 27.00 -1.35
C LYS A 254 -24.73 27.17 -2.85
N PRO A 255 -25.58 26.59 -3.69
CA PRO A 255 -25.51 26.76 -5.14
C PRO A 255 -25.43 28.23 -5.55
N GLY A 256 -24.35 28.59 -6.26
CA GLY A 256 -24.09 29.92 -6.80
C GLY A 256 -23.79 31.00 -5.76
N GLN A 257 -23.69 30.66 -4.48
CA GLN A 257 -23.44 31.60 -3.40
C GLN A 257 -21.96 31.64 -3.00
N GLY A 258 -21.56 32.72 -2.34
CA GLY A 258 -20.18 32.94 -1.91
C GLY A 258 -20.10 33.88 -0.72
N ASN A 259 -18.88 34.16 -0.29
CA ASN A 259 -18.61 35.21 0.68
C ASN A 259 -18.35 36.55 -0.03
N GLN A 260 -18.32 37.62 0.75
CA GLN A 260 -17.87 38.92 0.29
C GLN A 260 -16.35 38.97 0.26
N ARG A 261 -15.78 39.93 -0.47
CA ARG A 261 -14.36 40.22 -0.42
C ARG A 261 -13.92 40.48 1.02
N HIS A 262 -12.90 39.77 1.50
CA HIS A 262 -12.39 39.90 2.86
C HIS A 262 -10.90 39.54 2.94
N ASN A 263 -10.25 39.89 4.05
CA ASN A 263 -8.91 39.43 4.39
C ASN A 263 -8.92 38.50 5.61
N HIS A 264 -7.77 37.94 5.99
CA HIS A 264 -7.63 37.00 7.12
C HIS A 264 -6.81 37.55 8.28
N CYS A 265 -6.69 38.88 8.38
CA CYS A 265 -6.06 39.57 9.52
C CYS A 265 -4.68 39.01 9.93
N GLY A 266 -3.86 38.57 8.96
CA GLY A 266 -2.51 38.05 9.20
C GLY A 266 -2.40 36.54 9.47
N SER A 267 -3.50 35.79 9.37
CA SER A 267 -3.51 34.32 9.43
C SER A 267 -3.36 33.70 8.04
N TYR A 268 -2.62 32.60 7.93
CA TYR A 268 -2.52 31.84 6.68
C TYR A 268 -3.75 30.98 6.50
N CYS A 269 -4.41 31.04 5.34
CA CYS A 269 -5.53 30.18 5.00
C CYS A 269 -5.20 29.28 3.81
N PHE A 270 -5.51 27.99 3.94
CA PHE A 270 -5.49 27.04 2.85
C PHE A 270 -6.86 26.39 2.71
N MET A 271 -7.36 26.29 1.48
CA MET A 271 -8.67 25.75 1.15
C MET A 271 -8.51 24.47 0.32
N HIS A 272 -9.06 23.36 0.80
CA HIS A 272 -9.14 22.11 0.05
C HIS A 272 -10.58 21.80 -0.33
N VAL A 273 -10.88 21.70 -1.62
CA VAL A 273 -12.25 21.41 -2.10
C VAL A 273 -12.53 19.92 -1.99
N LEU A 274 -13.49 19.54 -1.14
CA LEU A 274 -13.92 18.15 -0.95
C LEU A 274 -15.07 17.76 -1.89
N HIS A 275 -15.94 18.70 -2.21
CA HIS A 275 -17.10 18.48 -3.08
C HIS A 275 -17.40 19.73 -3.92
N GLY A 276 -17.86 19.54 -5.15
CA GLY A 276 -18.23 20.63 -6.06
C GLY A 276 -17.03 21.37 -6.66
N GLU A 277 -17.25 22.65 -6.97
CA GLU A 277 -16.26 23.54 -7.58
C GLU A 277 -16.37 24.94 -6.96
N LEU A 278 -15.23 25.49 -6.54
CA LEU A 278 -15.14 26.83 -5.98
C LEU A 278 -14.32 27.73 -6.90
N ARG A 279 -14.80 28.95 -7.10
CA ARG A 279 -14.08 30.03 -7.78
C ARG A 279 -13.58 31.02 -6.74
N GLU A 280 -12.28 31.28 -6.76
CA GLU A 280 -11.62 32.27 -5.93
C GLU A 280 -11.13 33.43 -6.80
N ILE A 281 -11.27 34.66 -6.32
CA ILE A 281 -10.60 35.83 -6.90
C ILE A 281 -9.69 36.44 -5.84
N LEU A 282 -8.40 36.53 -6.14
CA LEU A 282 -7.37 37.13 -5.30
C LEU A 282 -7.12 38.59 -5.70
N TYR A 283 -7.13 39.50 -4.74
CA TYR A 283 -6.86 40.92 -4.93
C TYR A 283 -5.60 41.32 -4.15
N ARG A 284 -4.71 42.07 -4.81
CA ARG A 284 -3.44 42.54 -4.21
C ARG A 284 -3.60 43.69 -3.22
N ALA A 285 -4.75 44.36 -3.23
CA ALA A 285 -5.09 45.47 -2.34
C ALA A 285 -6.61 45.63 -2.23
N LYS A 286 -7.08 46.26 -1.15
CA LYS A 286 -8.50 46.50 -0.83
C LYS A 286 -9.29 47.06 -2.02
N ASP A 287 -8.75 48.10 -2.65
CA ASP A 287 -9.42 48.87 -3.71
C ASP A 287 -9.09 48.36 -5.13
N SER A 288 -8.51 47.17 -5.26
CA SER A 288 -8.19 46.61 -6.58
C SER A 288 -9.46 46.32 -7.38
N SER A 289 -9.50 46.82 -8.61
CA SER A 289 -10.59 46.56 -9.56
C SER A 289 -10.40 45.27 -10.38
N LYS A 290 -9.17 44.73 -10.39
CA LYS A 290 -8.82 43.46 -11.03
C LYS A 290 -8.21 42.51 -10.00
N GLY A 291 -8.57 41.24 -10.09
CA GLY A 291 -8.00 40.17 -9.27
C GLY A 291 -7.66 38.96 -10.12
N ASP A 292 -6.76 38.13 -9.60
CA ASP A 292 -6.34 36.88 -10.24
C ASP A 292 -7.38 35.80 -9.90
N GLU A 293 -8.01 35.24 -10.94
CA GLU A 293 -9.09 34.28 -10.80
C GLU A 293 -8.58 32.84 -10.86
N ASN A 294 -9.01 32.01 -9.91
CA ASN A 294 -8.70 30.59 -9.84
C ASN A 294 -9.96 29.77 -9.65
N VAL A 295 -10.01 28.58 -10.27
CA VAL A 295 -11.12 27.64 -10.12
C VAL A 295 -10.58 26.31 -9.57
N TYR A 296 -11.12 25.89 -8.43
CA TYR A 296 -10.72 24.70 -7.71
C TYR A 296 -11.86 23.67 -7.72
N ARG A 297 -11.58 22.52 -8.32
CA ARG A 297 -12.47 21.35 -8.31
C ARG A 297 -12.19 20.46 -7.10
N ALA A 298 -13.15 19.59 -6.78
CA ALA A 298 -12.95 18.55 -5.78
C ALA A 298 -11.59 17.83 -5.94
N GLY A 299 -10.85 17.69 -4.85
CA GLY A 299 -9.49 17.16 -4.82
C GLY A 299 -8.38 18.21 -4.98
N LYS A 300 -8.69 19.48 -5.25
CA LYS A 300 -7.70 20.56 -5.39
C LYS A 300 -7.57 21.39 -4.11
N VAL A 301 -6.38 21.97 -3.93
CA VAL A 301 -6.01 22.86 -2.82
C VAL A 301 -5.66 24.24 -3.37
N SER A 302 -6.02 25.29 -2.64
CA SER A 302 -5.69 26.66 -2.99
C SER A 302 -4.22 26.96 -2.70
N TRP A 303 -3.51 27.42 -3.73
CA TRP A 303 -2.17 28.03 -3.58
C TRP A 303 -2.25 29.47 -3.05
N GLY A 304 -3.44 30.08 -3.08
CA GLY A 304 -3.71 31.44 -2.61
C GLY A 304 -3.49 31.58 -1.11
N VAL A 305 -2.29 31.98 -0.73
CA VAL A 305 -1.99 32.38 0.64
C VAL A 305 -2.51 33.81 0.83
N VAL A 306 -3.59 33.97 1.60
CA VAL A 306 -4.00 35.28 2.12
C VAL A 306 -3.33 35.48 3.48
N ALA A 307 -2.00 35.62 3.49
CA ALA A 307 -1.25 35.74 4.75
C ALA A 307 -0.98 37.18 5.16
N LYS A 308 -0.92 38.10 4.20
CA LYS A 308 -0.70 39.52 4.49
C LYS A 308 -2.03 40.19 4.72
N GLU A 309 -2.07 41.15 5.64
CA GLU A 309 -3.26 41.99 5.85
C GLU A 309 -3.71 42.73 4.58
N SER A 310 -2.79 42.93 3.63
CA SER A 310 -3.01 43.57 2.34
C SER A 310 -3.60 42.66 1.27
N GLU A 311 -3.65 41.35 1.49
CA GLU A 311 -4.21 40.37 0.55
C GLU A 311 -5.70 40.17 0.86
N TRP A 312 -6.52 40.23 -0.19
CA TRP A 312 -7.98 40.11 -0.07
C TRP A 312 -8.47 39.08 -1.06
N HIS A 313 -9.54 38.39 -0.73
CA HIS A 313 -10.14 37.46 -1.67
C HIS A 313 -11.65 37.33 -1.50
N GLU A 314 -12.30 36.81 -2.53
CA GLU A 314 -13.66 36.30 -2.46
C GLU A 314 -13.72 34.89 -3.05
N VAL A 315 -14.56 34.06 -2.48
CA VAL A 315 -14.77 32.67 -2.84
C VAL A 315 -16.25 32.45 -3.06
N LYS A 316 -16.57 31.85 -4.20
CA LYS A 316 -17.94 31.58 -4.65
C LYS A 316 -18.06 30.15 -5.12
N ASN A 317 -19.17 29.50 -4.80
CA ASN A 317 -19.57 28.27 -5.46
C ASN A 317 -19.80 28.55 -6.95
N ASN A 318 -18.97 27.95 -7.81
CA ASN A 318 -18.99 28.19 -9.24
C ASN A 318 -20.17 27.49 -9.95
N ASN A 319 -20.93 26.67 -9.21
CA ASN A 319 -22.10 25.96 -9.71
C ASN A 319 -23.38 26.52 -9.09
N SER A 320 -24.33 26.95 -9.93
CA SER A 320 -25.62 27.52 -9.51
C SER A 320 -26.68 26.49 -9.12
N SER A 321 -26.42 25.20 -9.33
CA SER A 321 -27.39 24.11 -9.16
C SER A 321 -26.97 23.03 -8.14
N SER A 322 -25.70 23.00 -7.74
CA SER A 322 -25.16 22.00 -6.82
C SER A 322 -24.36 22.64 -5.70
N TRP A 323 -24.29 21.94 -4.57
CA TRP A 323 -23.48 22.37 -3.42
C TRP A 323 -21.99 22.26 -3.70
N ALA A 324 -21.20 23.03 -2.94
CA ALA A 324 -19.77 22.82 -2.79
C ALA A 324 -19.40 22.72 -1.31
N VAL A 325 -18.34 21.97 -1.00
CA VAL A 325 -17.84 21.77 0.37
C VAL A 325 -16.32 21.85 0.34
N SER A 326 -15.72 22.61 1.27
CA SER A 326 -14.27 22.74 1.40
C SER A 326 -13.81 22.63 2.85
N LEU A 327 -12.61 22.08 3.05
CA LEU A 327 -11.85 22.24 4.29
C LEU A 327 -11.04 23.52 4.23
N HIS A 328 -10.99 24.24 5.34
CA HIS A 328 -10.15 25.41 5.51
C HIS A 328 -9.26 25.22 6.73
N VAL A 329 -7.95 25.43 6.54
CA VAL A 329 -6.97 25.47 7.64
C VAL A 329 -6.49 26.90 7.78
N TYR A 330 -6.79 27.50 8.93
CA TYR A 330 -6.24 28.79 9.33
C TYR A 330 -5.08 28.56 10.29
N VAL A 331 -3.85 28.87 9.89
CA VAL A 331 -2.66 28.78 10.76
C VAL A 331 -2.61 30.05 11.59
N LYS A 332 -2.87 29.90 12.89
CA LYS A 332 -3.40 30.88 13.85
C LYS A 332 -4.92 31.12 13.67
N PRO A 333 -5.76 30.69 14.62
CA PRO A 333 -7.21 30.90 14.56
C PRO A 333 -7.60 32.37 14.35
N ILE A 334 -8.71 32.61 13.64
CA ILE A 334 -9.24 33.96 13.38
C ILE A 334 -10.65 34.11 13.93
N LYS A 335 -10.90 35.19 14.67
CA LYS A 335 -12.23 35.49 15.25
C LYS A 335 -12.96 36.62 14.53
N GLU A 336 -12.24 37.38 13.71
CA GLU A 336 -12.77 38.49 12.94
C GLU A 336 -12.08 38.58 11.57
N ASN A 337 -12.76 39.19 10.60
CA ASN A 337 -12.19 39.54 9.30
C ASN A 337 -12.56 40.99 8.92
N LYS A 338 -11.75 41.62 8.07
CA LYS A 338 -12.10 42.94 7.51
C LYS A 338 -12.81 42.73 6.17
N VAL A 339 -13.85 43.53 5.95
CA VAL A 339 -14.60 43.60 4.67
C VAL A 339 -14.52 45.03 4.14
N PRO A 340 -14.31 45.26 2.84
CA PRO A 340 -14.09 46.61 2.33
C PRO A 340 -15.22 47.60 2.60
N SER A 341 -16.46 47.11 2.59
CA SER A 341 -17.69 47.91 2.81
C SER A 341 -17.98 48.22 4.27
N GLU A 342 -17.28 47.58 5.20
CA GLU A 342 -17.49 47.75 6.65
C GLU A 342 -16.37 48.59 7.26
N ASN A 343 -16.73 49.44 8.23
CA ASN A 343 -15.76 50.26 8.96
C ASN A 343 -15.08 49.48 10.08
N GLU A 344 -15.78 48.52 10.69
CA GLU A 344 -15.29 47.68 11.78
C GLU A 344 -15.10 46.23 11.30
N PRO A 345 -14.17 45.46 11.89
CA PRO A 345 -14.04 44.03 11.62
C PRO A 345 -15.34 43.27 11.91
N ILE A 346 -15.70 42.34 11.03
CA ILE A 346 -16.87 41.48 11.22
C ILE A 346 -16.48 40.28 12.07
N LYS A 347 -17.23 40.06 13.15
CA LYS A 347 -17.08 38.86 13.98
C LYS A 347 -17.52 37.61 13.21
N LEU A 348 -16.70 36.58 13.26
CA LEU A 348 -16.94 35.33 12.57
C LEU A 348 -17.78 34.40 13.45
N GLU A 349 -18.88 33.89 12.89
CA GLU A 349 -19.79 32.98 13.58
C GLU A 349 -19.73 31.57 12.98
N TYR A 350 -19.95 30.57 13.85
CA TYR A 350 -20.03 29.17 13.46
C TYR A 350 -21.47 28.70 13.46
N VAL A 351 -21.83 27.88 12.47
CA VAL A 351 -23.11 27.18 12.38
C VAL A 351 -23.09 25.92 13.24
N SER A 352 -21.92 25.30 13.43
CA SER A 352 -21.72 24.18 14.34
C SER A 352 -20.33 24.22 14.99
N LEU A 353 -20.22 23.62 16.17
CA LEU A 353 -18.98 23.41 16.92
C LEU A 353 -18.79 21.91 17.17
N TYR A 354 -17.69 21.32 16.71
CA TYR A 354 -17.31 19.93 16.97
C TYR A 354 -18.46 18.93 16.66
N SER A 355 -18.99 19.03 15.43
CA SER A 355 -20.14 18.25 14.93
C SER A 355 -21.48 18.49 15.63
N LYS A 356 -21.60 19.54 16.46
CA LYS A 356 -22.86 19.89 17.12
C LYS A 356 -23.41 21.22 16.59
N PRO A 357 -24.67 21.29 16.14
CA PRO A 357 -25.25 22.53 15.65
C PRO A 357 -25.35 23.57 16.78
N ASN A 358 -25.06 24.83 16.47
CA ASN A 358 -25.14 25.92 17.45
C ASN A 358 -26.58 26.35 17.76
N SER A 359 -27.54 26.04 16.87
CA SER A 359 -28.96 26.34 17.07
C SER A 359 -29.84 25.32 16.34
N PRO A 360 -31.13 25.20 16.68
CA PRO A 360 -32.07 24.30 15.99
C PRO A 360 -32.27 24.61 14.49
N GLU A 361 -31.97 25.84 14.07
CA GLU A 361 -32.04 26.27 12.66
C GLU A 361 -30.85 25.77 11.82
N CYS A 362 -29.80 25.26 12.47
CA CYS A 362 -28.62 24.70 11.83
C CYS A 362 -28.89 23.23 11.51
N LEU A 363 -29.11 22.94 10.22
CA LEU A 363 -29.52 21.63 9.73
C LEU A 363 -28.32 20.84 9.19
N PRO A 364 -28.27 19.51 9.37
CA PRO A 364 -27.27 18.67 8.73
C PRO A 364 -27.39 18.76 7.19
N LEU A 365 -26.27 18.93 6.49
CA LEU A 365 -26.22 19.02 5.03
C LEU A 365 -26.72 17.72 4.38
N ASN A 366 -26.48 16.57 5.01
CA ASN A 366 -26.97 15.28 4.53
C ASN A 366 -28.51 15.18 4.48
N ASN A 367 -29.24 16.10 5.11
CA ASN A 367 -30.71 16.17 5.03
C ASN A 367 -31.20 17.05 3.87
N ASP A 368 -30.30 17.77 3.19
CA ASP A 368 -30.67 18.58 2.03
C ASP A 368 -30.86 17.69 0.79
N ARG A 369 -32.05 17.78 0.17
CA ARG A 369 -32.40 16.96 -1.00
C ARG A 369 -31.54 17.28 -2.23
N GLY A 370 -31.10 18.54 -2.38
CA GLY A 370 -30.21 18.96 -3.46
C GLY A 370 -28.87 18.27 -3.34
N PHE A 371 -28.27 18.33 -2.15
CA PHE A 371 -27.01 17.66 -1.84
C PHE A 371 -27.07 16.13 -1.99
N GLN A 372 -28.13 15.49 -1.49
CA GLN A 372 -28.34 14.04 -1.67
C GLN A 372 -28.40 13.66 -3.16
N ARG A 373 -29.10 14.46 -3.97
CA ARG A 373 -29.19 14.27 -5.42
C ARG A 373 -27.83 14.47 -6.09
N ASP A 374 -27.06 15.48 -5.70
CA ASP A 374 -25.71 15.73 -6.25
C ASP A 374 -24.79 14.52 -6.01
N CYS A 375 -24.86 13.94 -4.82
CA CYS A 375 -24.11 12.73 -4.45
C CYS A 375 -24.55 11.49 -5.26
N ALA A 376 -25.86 11.30 -5.47
CA ALA A 376 -26.40 10.21 -6.29
C ALA A 376 -26.07 10.38 -7.79
N GLN A 377 -26.13 11.60 -8.33
CA GLN A 377 -25.80 11.88 -9.74
C GLN A 377 -24.32 11.72 -10.05
N LYS A 378 -23.42 11.95 -9.08
CA LYS A 378 -21.99 11.63 -9.24
C LYS A 378 -21.79 10.11 -9.40
N TYR A 379 -22.58 9.31 -8.68
CA TYR A 379 -22.58 7.85 -8.80
C TYR A 379 -23.11 7.37 -10.16
N HIS A 380 -24.10 8.05 -10.74
CA HIS A 380 -24.61 7.75 -12.08
C HIS A 380 -23.72 8.24 -13.23
N ARG A 381 -23.10 9.43 -13.13
CA ARG A 381 -22.21 9.94 -14.19
C ARG A 381 -20.90 9.16 -14.32
N LEU A 382 -20.38 8.59 -13.23
CA LEU A 382 -19.25 7.66 -13.30
C LEU A 382 -19.61 6.35 -14.01
N ARG A 383 -20.90 6.00 -14.05
CA ARG A 383 -21.44 4.81 -14.73
C ARG A 383 -21.76 5.08 -16.20
N GLU A 384 -22.18 6.30 -16.56
CA GLU A 384 -22.45 6.71 -17.95
C GLU A 384 -21.17 7.07 -18.74
N SER A 385 -20.11 7.56 -18.08
CA SER A 385 -18.83 7.84 -18.74
C SER A 385 -18.11 6.59 -19.28
N ASP A 386 -18.48 5.41 -18.78
CA ASP A 386 -18.00 4.13 -19.28
C ASP A 386 -18.80 3.61 -20.50
N GLU A 387 -20.00 4.16 -20.75
CA GLU A 387 -20.88 3.72 -21.85
C GLU A 387 -20.86 4.65 -23.09
N SER A 388 -20.36 5.89 -22.98
CA SER A 388 -20.43 6.88 -24.07
C SER A 388 -19.14 7.11 -24.87
N SER A 389 -18.14 6.22 -24.80
CA SER A 389 -16.87 6.37 -25.54
C SER A 389 -16.93 5.90 -27.01
N ASN A 390 -18.09 5.43 -27.49
CA ASN A 390 -18.33 5.11 -28.89
C ASN A 390 -19.23 6.16 -29.55
N ASP A 391 -18.67 7.32 -29.93
CA ASP A 391 -19.10 8.04 -31.14
C ASP A 391 -18.18 9.23 -31.43
N VAL A 392 -17.27 9.02 -32.39
CA VAL A 392 -16.43 10.07 -32.95
C VAL A 392 -17.11 10.63 -34.19
N GLN A 393 -17.46 11.92 -34.21
CA GLN A 393 -17.33 12.72 -35.43
C GLN A 393 -17.29 14.26 -35.25
N ARG A 394 -16.18 14.83 -35.77
CA ARG A 394 -16.01 16.10 -36.52
C ARG A 394 -16.51 17.43 -35.94
N ILE A 395 -15.58 18.34 -35.63
CA ILE A 395 -15.58 19.74 -36.10
C ILE A 395 -14.14 20.22 -36.41
N LYS A 396 -13.93 20.82 -37.60
CA LYS A 396 -12.71 21.50 -38.07
C LYS A 396 -12.67 22.97 -37.62
N LYS A 397 -11.49 23.52 -37.27
CA LYS A 397 -10.93 24.76 -37.88
C LYS A 397 -9.50 25.13 -37.41
N ASP A 398 -8.77 25.66 -38.39
CA ASP A 398 -7.37 26.09 -38.58
C ASP A 398 -6.66 26.95 -37.50
N ILE A 399 -5.31 26.92 -37.50
CA ILE A 399 -4.34 28.07 -37.45
C ILE A 399 -2.89 27.54 -37.75
N PRO A 400 -2.08 28.15 -38.64
CA PRO A 400 -0.72 27.69 -38.97
C PRO A 400 0.39 28.51 -38.28
N THR A 401 1.35 27.86 -37.62
CA THR A 401 2.71 28.40 -37.29
C THR A 401 3.68 27.33 -36.72
N ARG A 402 3.33 26.04 -36.79
CA ARG A 402 3.98 24.99 -35.98
C ARG A 402 5.17 24.31 -36.67
N GLU A 403 5.28 24.35 -38.00
CA GLU A 403 6.27 23.54 -38.73
C GLU A 403 7.71 24.05 -38.63
N LYS A 404 7.92 25.35 -38.45
CA LYS A 404 9.28 25.92 -38.35
C LYS A 404 9.93 25.67 -36.98
N LEU A 405 9.14 25.56 -35.91
CA LEU A 405 9.66 25.32 -34.55
C LEU A 405 10.10 23.85 -34.38
N PHE A 406 9.39 22.91 -35.01
CA PHE A 406 9.71 21.49 -34.96
C PHE A 406 11.05 21.16 -35.63
N LEU A 407 11.34 21.79 -36.76
CA LEU A 407 12.61 21.58 -37.49
C LEU A 407 13.84 22.03 -36.69
N ILE A 408 13.75 23.13 -35.95
CA ILE A 408 14.85 23.63 -35.13
C ILE A 408 15.12 22.68 -33.96
N MET A 409 14.06 22.21 -33.29
CA MET A 409 14.18 21.29 -32.15
C MET A 409 14.74 19.92 -32.56
N ALA A 410 14.40 19.43 -33.75
CA ALA A 410 14.90 18.16 -34.26
C ALA A 410 16.42 18.19 -34.51
N VAL A 411 16.95 19.30 -35.03
CA VAL A 411 18.39 19.46 -35.31
C VAL A 411 19.21 19.51 -34.01
N ILE A 412 18.70 20.20 -32.98
CA ILE A 412 19.36 20.26 -31.65
C ILE A 412 19.40 18.86 -31.01
N SER A 413 18.29 18.11 -31.09
CA SER A 413 18.22 16.75 -30.56
C SER A 413 19.21 15.80 -31.24
N LEU A 414 19.40 15.94 -32.56
CA LEU A 414 20.34 15.11 -33.31
C LEU A 414 21.80 15.40 -32.94
N GLY A 415 22.13 16.67 -32.70
CA GLY A 415 23.47 17.08 -32.24
C GLY A 415 23.83 16.49 -30.87
N MET A 416 22.88 16.50 -29.93
CA MET A 416 23.10 15.94 -28.59
C MET A 416 23.31 14.42 -28.60
N ALA A 417 22.59 13.70 -29.45
CA ALA A 417 22.73 12.25 -29.59
C ALA A 417 24.12 11.83 -30.13
N LEU A 418 24.68 12.61 -31.06
CA LEU A 418 26.01 12.37 -31.63
C LEU A 418 27.13 12.54 -30.58
N VAL A 419 27.02 13.54 -29.71
CA VAL A 419 27.99 13.74 -28.61
C VAL A 419 27.95 12.58 -27.61
N ALA A 420 26.76 12.10 -27.25
CA ALA A 420 26.60 10.97 -26.34
C ALA A 420 27.23 9.67 -26.92
N LEU A 421 27.05 9.41 -28.21
CA LEU A 421 27.64 8.24 -28.87
C LEU A 421 29.17 8.26 -28.87
N ILE A 422 29.78 9.44 -29.04
CA ILE A 422 31.25 9.57 -29.00
C ILE A 422 31.77 9.28 -27.59
N LEU A 423 31.10 9.77 -26.54
CA LEU A 423 31.48 9.52 -25.15
C LEU A 423 31.38 8.04 -24.77
N VAL A 424 30.32 7.35 -25.22
CA VAL A 424 30.14 5.91 -24.99
C VAL A 424 31.25 5.09 -25.67
N SER A 425 31.61 5.44 -26.91
CA SER A 425 32.68 4.74 -27.64
C SER A 425 34.05 4.85 -26.96
N LEU A 426 34.39 6.03 -26.41
CA LEU A 426 35.62 6.23 -25.66
C LEU A 426 35.66 5.38 -24.37
N THR A 427 34.50 5.16 -23.78
CA THR A 427 34.33 4.43 -22.51
C THR A 427 34.44 2.91 -22.69
N ILE A 428 33.94 2.37 -23.82
CA ILE A 428 34.03 0.94 -24.19
C ILE A 428 35.46 0.54 -24.53
N SER A 429 36.23 1.42 -25.17
CA SER A 429 37.64 1.18 -25.51
C SER A 429 38.51 0.93 -24.26
N ASN A 430 38.13 1.50 -23.11
CA ASN A 430 38.87 1.38 -21.86
C ASN A 430 38.60 0.05 -21.10
N ILE A 431 37.45 -0.59 -21.32
CA ILE A 431 36.99 -1.77 -20.57
C ILE A 431 37.54 -3.09 -21.14
N ASN A 432 37.79 -3.16 -22.44
CA ASN A 432 38.26 -4.39 -23.11
C ASN A 432 39.70 -4.82 -22.76
N LYS A 433 40.37 -4.16 -21.81
CA LYS A 433 41.76 -4.47 -21.45
C LYS A 433 41.95 -5.48 -20.32
N GLN A 434 40.91 -5.94 -19.62
CA GLN A 434 41.14 -6.50 -18.27
C GLN A 434 40.68 -7.92 -17.90
N GLU A 435 39.90 -8.70 -18.66
CA GLU A 435 39.45 -9.99 -18.10
C GLU A 435 39.49 -11.18 -19.07
N ASN A 436 40.55 -11.98 -18.91
CA ASN A 436 40.61 -13.40 -19.27
C ASN A 436 40.99 -14.17 -17.99
N MET A 437 40.09 -14.97 -17.39
CA MET A 437 40.38 -16.31 -16.82
C MET A 437 39.21 -16.95 -16.02
N VAL A 438 38.83 -18.16 -16.49
CA VAL A 438 38.44 -19.39 -15.75
C VAL A 438 36.95 -19.62 -15.38
N SER A 439 36.54 -20.87 -15.63
CA SER A 439 35.23 -21.52 -15.61
C SER A 439 35.31 -22.84 -14.80
N SER A 440 34.21 -23.32 -14.16
CA SER A 440 33.79 -24.76 -14.15
C SER A 440 32.51 -25.15 -13.34
N LYS A 441 31.56 -25.82 -14.04
CA LYS A 441 30.68 -27.04 -13.82
C LYS A 441 29.85 -27.42 -12.53
N SER A 442 28.50 -27.39 -12.67
CA SER A 442 27.33 -28.37 -12.52
C SER A 442 27.09 -29.43 -11.38
N ARG A 443 25.83 -29.57 -10.86
CA ARG A 443 24.86 -30.75 -10.88
C ARG A 443 23.51 -30.54 -10.06
N PHE A 444 22.39 -31.24 -10.36
CA PHE A 444 20.98 -31.11 -9.82
C PHE A 444 20.46 -32.35 -9.02
N GLU A 445 19.42 -32.23 -8.14
CA GLU A 445 18.86 -33.28 -7.24
C GLU A 445 17.30 -33.42 -7.17
N LYS A 446 16.81 -34.60 -6.73
CA LYS A 446 15.41 -35.14 -6.66
C LYS A 446 14.64 -34.75 -5.39
N ILE A 447 13.29 -34.86 -5.38
CA ILE A 447 12.40 -34.63 -4.21
C ILE A 447 11.81 -35.95 -3.68
N CYS A 448 11.96 -36.28 -2.39
CA CYS A 448 11.26 -37.37 -1.69
C CYS A 448 10.62 -36.86 -0.40
N LEU A 449 9.34 -37.19 -0.18
CA LEU A 449 8.62 -36.93 1.06
C LEU A 449 8.53 -38.19 1.92
N ASN A 450 9.06 -38.11 3.15
CA ASN A 450 9.12 -39.25 4.07
C ASN A 450 7.74 -39.60 4.65
N CYS A 451 7.32 -40.86 4.47
CA CYS A 451 6.02 -41.34 4.94
C CYS A 451 5.81 -41.23 6.46
N SER A 452 6.88 -41.26 7.25
CA SER A 452 6.77 -41.18 8.72
C SER A 452 6.29 -39.82 9.23
N LEU A 453 6.29 -38.79 8.38
CA LEU A 453 5.73 -37.46 8.68
C LEU A 453 4.20 -37.41 8.49
N LEU A 454 3.58 -38.48 7.98
CA LEU A 454 2.15 -38.57 7.70
C LEU A 454 1.47 -39.58 8.61
N SER A 455 0.69 -39.10 9.58
CA SER A 455 -0.17 -39.93 10.42
C SER A 455 -1.58 -39.96 9.84
N LEU A 456 -1.94 -41.01 9.10
CA LEU A 456 -3.31 -41.20 8.57
C LEU A 456 -4.23 -41.84 9.64
N PRO A 457 -5.55 -41.56 9.65
CA PRO A 457 -6.44 -41.94 10.75
C PRO A 457 -6.83 -43.43 10.78
N THR A 458 -6.74 -44.12 9.65
CA THR A 458 -7.17 -45.52 9.52
C THR A 458 -5.94 -46.40 9.64
N GLY A 459 -5.73 -47.00 10.82
CA GLY A 459 -4.54 -47.77 11.21
C GLY A 459 -4.20 -49.04 10.40
N ASP A 460 -4.36 -49.04 9.07
CA ASP A 460 -3.87 -50.09 8.20
C ASP A 460 -2.71 -49.57 7.33
N THR A 461 -1.48 -49.87 7.77
CA THR A 461 -0.23 -49.31 7.21
C THR A 461 0.37 -50.16 6.09
N LYS A 462 -0.46 -50.92 5.34
CA LYS A 462 0.06 -51.96 4.43
C LYS A 462 0.06 -51.66 2.94
N GLU A 463 -0.64 -50.65 2.42
CA GLU A 463 -0.84 -50.59 0.95
C GLU A 463 -0.11 -49.53 0.12
N ARG A 464 0.66 -48.58 0.69
CA ARG A 464 1.55 -47.74 -0.14
C ARG A 464 2.89 -47.49 0.55
N ARG A 465 3.86 -48.38 0.28
CA ARG A 465 5.26 -48.18 0.66
C ARG A 465 6.11 -48.26 -0.61
N ILE A 466 6.59 -47.12 -1.09
CA ILE A 466 7.60 -47.07 -2.15
C ILE A 466 8.96 -47.07 -1.45
N ILE A 467 9.76 -48.11 -1.67
CA ILE A 467 11.11 -48.22 -1.11
C ILE A 467 12.08 -47.72 -2.18
N ILE A 468 12.61 -46.52 -1.98
CA ILE A 468 13.65 -45.98 -2.85
C ILE A 468 15.00 -46.41 -2.28
N THR A 469 15.82 -47.03 -3.12
CA THR A 469 17.18 -47.43 -2.75
C THR A 469 18.16 -46.43 -3.36
N ASP A 470 18.87 -45.68 -2.50
CA ASP A 470 19.92 -44.76 -2.95
C ASP A 470 21.13 -45.53 -3.49
N ILE A 471 21.97 -44.87 -4.30
CA ILE A 471 23.25 -45.38 -4.84
C ILE A 471 24.22 -45.84 -3.75
N ASN A 472 24.03 -45.43 -2.49
CA ASN A 472 24.80 -45.89 -1.33
C ASN A 472 24.17 -47.08 -0.58
N GLY A 473 23.08 -47.66 -1.09
CA GLY A 473 22.40 -48.81 -0.50
C GLY A 473 21.44 -48.51 0.65
N PHE A 474 21.22 -47.24 0.98
CA PHE A 474 20.20 -46.81 1.96
C PHE A 474 18.80 -46.92 1.34
N LYS A 475 17.85 -47.49 2.12
CA LYS A 475 16.45 -47.68 1.72
C LYS A 475 15.57 -46.68 2.46
N ASP A 476 15.07 -45.68 1.75
CA ASP A 476 14.10 -44.72 2.29
C ASP A 476 12.67 -45.03 1.83
N GLN A 477 11.72 -44.88 2.74
CA GLN A 477 10.29 -45.09 2.47
C GLN A 477 9.64 -43.75 2.10
N CYS A 478 9.40 -43.56 0.80
CA CYS A 478 8.78 -42.34 0.26
C CYS A 478 7.28 -42.59 -0.01
N CYS A 479 6.45 -41.58 0.25
CA CYS A 479 4.99 -41.65 0.05
C CYS A 479 4.53 -41.08 -1.29
N ALA A 480 5.39 -40.32 -1.96
CA ALA A 480 5.23 -39.85 -3.32
C ALA A 480 6.62 -39.76 -3.96
N GLU A 481 6.76 -40.26 -5.19
CA GLU A 481 8.01 -40.27 -5.95
C GLU A 481 8.02 -39.20 -7.07
N ASN A 482 6.85 -38.65 -7.41
CA ASN A 482 6.69 -37.64 -8.46
C ASN A 482 5.59 -36.61 -8.13
N GLU A 483 5.53 -35.54 -8.92
CA GLU A 483 4.63 -34.40 -8.72
C GLU A 483 3.14 -34.78 -8.79
N LEU A 484 2.78 -35.77 -9.61
CA LEU A 484 1.40 -36.26 -9.73
C LEU A 484 0.96 -36.98 -8.45
N GLU A 485 1.83 -37.82 -7.88
CA GLU A 485 1.57 -38.52 -6.62
C GLU A 485 1.51 -37.56 -5.43
N LEU A 486 2.35 -36.52 -5.41
CA LEU A 486 2.31 -35.48 -4.39
C LEU A 486 1.02 -34.66 -4.45
N SER A 487 0.55 -34.34 -5.66
CA SER A 487 -0.72 -33.64 -5.88
C SER A 487 -1.91 -34.45 -5.35
N ILE A 488 -1.97 -35.75 -5.66
CA ILE A 488 -3.02 -36.65 -5.16
C ILE A 488 -2.96 -36.77 -3.62
N LEU A 489 -1.75 -36.83 -3.05
CA LEU A 489 -1.57 -36.89 -1.59
C LEU A 489 -2.06 -35.62 -0.89
N LEU A 490 -1.77 -34.44 -1.45
CA LEU A 490 -2.24 -33.15 -0.92
C LEU A 490 -3.76 -33.01 -1.02
N ASP A 491 -4.36 -33.51 -2.11
CA ASP A 491 -5.80 -33.52 -2.31
C ASP A 491 -6.51 -34.43 -1.28
N LEU A 492 -5.92 -35.58 -0.96
CA LEU A 492 -6.40 -36.46 0.11
C LEU A 492 -6.27 -35.80 1.50
N ILE A 493 -5.15 -35.14 1.81
CA ILE A 493 -4.94 -34.45 3.10
C ILE A 493 -5.94 -33.29 3.27
N SER A 494 -6.23 -32.55 2.20
CA SER A 494 -7.25 -31.51 2.16
C SER A 494 -8.63 -32.06 2.52
N ASN A 495 -8.99 -33.23 1.99
CA ASN A 495 -10.25 -33.90 2.29
C ASN A 495 -10.34 -34.47 3.71
N VAL A 496 -9.21 -34.86 4.33
CA VAL A 496 -9.18 -35.35 5.71
C VAL A 496 -9.56 -34.26 6.73
N SER A 497 -9.35 -32.97 6.41
CA SER A 497 -9.77 -31.85 7.27
C SER A 497 -11.30 -31.69 7.41
N LYS A 498 -12.08 -32.37 6.56
CA LYS A 498 -13.56 -32.40 6.60
C LYS A 498 -14.15 -33.70 7.16
N LEU A 499 -13.32 -34.70 7.49
CA LEU A 499 -13.77 -35.99 8.00
C LEU A 499 -13.63 -36.05 9.53
N GLN A 500 -14.42 -35.25 10.23
CA GLN A 500 -14.77 -35.50 11.62
C GLN A 500 -16.29 -35.65 11.72
N THR A 501 -16.80 -36.79 11.26
CA THR A 501 -17.97 -37.53 11.77
C THR A 501 -18.37 -38.60 10.75
N ASP A 502 -18.50 -39.85 11.20
CA ASP A 502 -18.91 -41.02 10.40
C ASP A 502 -20.38 -40.97 9.90
N ALA A 503 -21.00 -39.79 9.80
CA ALA A 503 -22.37 -39.63 9.33
C ALA A 503 -22.47 -39.11 7.88
N ASP A 504 -21.40 -38.51 7.33
CA ASP A 504 -21.49 -37.76 6.07
C ASP A 504 -21.03 -38.52 4.82
N ILE A 505 -20.67 -39.81 4.95
CA ILE A 505 -20.33 -40.66 3.79
C ILE A 505 -21.55 -40.89 2.86
N SER A 506 -22.77 -40.54 3.29
CA SER A 506 -23.97 -40.61 2.46
C SER A 506 -24.25 -39.35 1.60
N ILE A 507 -23.47 -38.27 1.75
CA ILE A 507 -23.73 -36.99 1.05
C ILE A 507 -22.91 -36.85 -0.26
N LEU A 508 -21.98 -37.76 -0.52
CA LEU A 508 -21.21 -37.80 -1.78
C LEU A 508 -22.04 -38.19 -3.02
N GLU A 509 -23.31 -38.59 -2.84
CA GLU A 509 -24.25 -38.81 -3.94
C GLU A 509 -25.25 -37.64 -4.08
N LYS A 510 -24.75 -36.45 -4.47
CA LYS A 510 -25.45 -35.45 -5.33
C LYS A 510 -24.67 -34.13 -5.50
N GLY A 511 -23.65 -34.17 -6.35
CA GLY A 511 -23.61 -33.28 -7.52
C GLY A 511 -23.38 -31.76 -7.38
N LYS A 512 -22.52 -31.27 -6.48
CA LYS A 512 -21.82 -29.98 -6.70
C LYS A 512 -20.38 -30.06 -6.19
N LEU A 513 -19.42 -30.08 -7.12
CA LEU A 513 -18.00 -29.88 -6.84
C LEU A 513 -17.79 -28.54 -6.10
N PRO A 514 -16.78 -28.42 -5.22
CA PRO A 514 -16.40 -27.12 -4.65
C PRO A 514 -16.12 -26.10 -5.77
N ILE A 515 -16.35 -24.81 -5.50
CA ILE A 515 -16.13 -23.76 -6.50
C ILE A 515 -14.61 -23.59 -6.68
N SER A 516 -14.10 -24.04 -7.82
CA SER A 516 -12.67 -24.03 -8.16
C SER A 516 -12.47 -24.02 -9.67
N ALA A 517 -11.31 -23.53 -10.10
CA ALA A 517 -10.86 -23.66 -11.48
C ALA A 517 -9.36 -23.86 -11.53
N HIS A 518 -8.90 -24.65 -12.49
CA HIS A 518 -7.50 -24.76 -12.89
C HIS A 518 -7.46 -24.92 -14.40
N LYS A 519 -6.83 -23.97 -15.10
CA LYS A 519 -6.81 -23.91 -16.56
C LYS A 519 -5.45 -23.52 -17.08
N SER A 520 -5.03 -24.14 -18.19
CA SER A 520 -3.84 -23.71 -18.90
C SER A 520 -4.03 -22.33 -19.52
N CYS A 521 -2.93 -21.60 -19.62
CA CYS A 521 -2.86 -20.28 -20.25
C CYS A 521 -2.13 -20.37 -21.59
N MET A 522 -2.61 -19.63 -22.59
CA MET A 522 -2.04 -19.61 -23.94
C MET A 522 -1.86 -18.17 -24.43
N GLN A 523 -0.83 -17.95 -25.24
CA GLN A 523 -0.64 -16.69 -25.94
C GLN A 523 -1.16 -16.84 -27.38
N THR A 524 -2.16 -16.05 -27.78
CA THR A 524 -2.78 -16.17 -29.12
C THR A 524 -2.15 -15.28 -30.17
N ASN A 525 -1.41 -14.24 -29.77
CA ASN A 525 -0.87 -13.24 -30.69
C ASN A 525 0.66 -13.40 -30.83
N GLU A 526 1.15 -13.63 -32.04
CA GLU A 526 2.54 -13.28 -32.35
C GLU A 526 2.69 -11.75 -32.21
N PRO A 527 3.79 -11.23 -31.64
CA PRO A 527 3.96 -9.80 -31.43
C PRO A 527 3.91 -9.08 -32.79
N GLY A 528 2.77 -8.44 -33.08
CA GLY A 528 2.60 -7.53 -34.20
C GLY A 528 3.44 -6.28 -33.97
N GLN A 529 4.14 -5.84 -35.01
CA GLN A 529 5.17 -4.80 -35.00
C GLN A 529 4.68 -3.38 -34.65
N ASP A 530 3.41 -3.20 -34.26
CA ASP A 530 2.77 -1.89 -34.05
C ASP A 530 1.68 -1.92 -32.94
N SER A 531 2.02 -2.37 -31.73
CA SER A 531 1.13 -2.14 -30.57
C SER A 531 1.90 -1.50 -29.42
N ASN A 532 1.48 -0.28 -29.05
CA ASN A 532 1.96 0.46 -27.87
C ASN A 532 1.39 -0.11 -26.55
N ASP A 533 0.87 -1.34 -26.54
CA ASP A 533 0.32 -1.96 -25.33
C ASP A 533 1.45 -2.48 -24.44
N THR A 534 1.53 -1.92 -23.24
CA THR A 534 2.60 -2.20 -22.26
C THR A 534 2.43 -3.53 -21.52
N HIS A 535 1.35 -4.29 -21.76
CA HIS A 535 1.04 -5.57 -21.11
C HIS A 535 0.38 -6.58 -22.06
N ILE A 536 0.84 -7.83 -22.04
CA ILE A 536 0.26 -8.93 -22.85
C ILE A 536 -0.61 -9.80 -21.97
N VAL A 537 -1.90 -9.87 -22.25
CA VAL A 537 -2.86 -10.74 -21.55
C VAL A 537 -2.74 -12.16 -22.09
N LEU A 538 -2.69 -13.14 -21.18
CA LEU A 538 -2.73 -14.55 -21.51
C LEU A 538 -4.18 -15.04 -21.55
N ASN A 539 -4.48 -15.80 -22.58
CA ASN A 539 -5.82 -16.31 -22.81
C ASN A 539 -6.01 -17.67 -22.14
N VAL A 540 -7.22 -17.90 -21.66
CA VAL A 540 -7.68 -19.21 -21.20
C VAL A 540 -8.62 -19.74 -22.26
N ASP A 541 -8.26 -20.84 -22.91
CA ASP A 541 -9.10 -21.43 -23.96
C ASP A 541 -10.36 -22.04 -23.32
N PRO A 542 -11.57 -21.51 -23.61
CA PRO A 542 -12.80 -22.04 -23.04
C PRO A 542 -13.26 -23.34 -23.73
N LEU A 543 -12.68 -23.69 -24.89
CA LEU A 543 -13.03 -24.87 -25.69
C LEU A 543 -12.06 -26.04 -25.50
N TYR A 544 -10.84 -25.77 -25.05
CA TYR A 544 -9.87 -26.79 -24.64
C TYR A 544 -10.08 -27.16 -23.17
N ASN A 545 -10.22 -28.45 -22.88
CA ASN A 545 -10.31 -28.96 -21.51
C ASN A 545 -9.64 -30.33 -21.43
N ASP A 546 -8.46 -30.42 -20.85
CA ASP A 546 -7.81 -31.70 -20.56
C ASP A 546 -8.40 -32.27 -19.25
N PRO A 547 -9.21 -33.34 -19.31
CA PRO A 547 -9.89 -33.87 -18.12
C PRO A 547 -8.93 -34.42 -17.05
N ALA A 548 -7.65 -34.62 -17.35
CA ALA A 548 -6.66 -35.08 -16.38
C ALA A 548 -6.05 -33.96 -15.51
N ILE A 549 -6.05 -32.71 -16.01
CA ILE A 549 -5.33 -31.60 -15.36
C ILE A 549 -6.14 -30.30 -15.31
N GLU A 550 -7.21 -30.16 -16.07
CA GLU A 550 -8.03 -28.94 -16.13
C GLU A 550 -9.46 -29.17 -15.61
N HIS A 551 -9.97 -28.18 -14.90
CA HIS A 551 -11.38 -28.14 -14.50
C HIS A 551 -11.83 -26.69 -14.27
N ASN A 552 -13.14 -26.48 -14.34
CA ASN A 552 -13.80 -25.29 -13.83
C ASN A 552 -15.17 -25.66 -13.26
N SER A 553 -15.42 -25.27 -12.03
CA SER A 553 -16.63 -25.53 -11.27
C SER A 553 -17.05 -24.24 -10.58
N GLY A 554 -18.22 -23.69 -10.94
CA GLY A 554 -18.72 -22.43 -10.37
C GLY A 554 -17.89 -21.19 -10.71
N VAL A 555 -17.13 -21.25 -11.81
CA VAL A 555 -16.33 -20.17 -12.38
C VAL A 555 -16.58 -20.15 -13.89
N ASP A 556 -16.87 -18.97 -14.44
CA ASP A 556 -17.11 -18.79 -15.87
C ASP A 556 -15.76 -18.57 -16.58
N LEU A 557 -15.54 -19.28 -17.68
CA LEU A 557 -14.36 -19.07 -18.52
C LEU A 557 -14.67 -17.99 -19.56
N VAL A 558 -13.80 -16.99 -19.65
CA VAL A 558 -13.79 -16.03 -20.76
C VAL A 558 -12.44 -16.11 -21.48
N PRO A 559 -12.35 -15.72 -22.76
CA PRO A 559 -11.11 -15.84 -23.53
C PRO A 559 -9.89 -15.27 -22.83
N ASP A 560 -10.08 -14.19 -22.07
CA ASP A 560 -8.99 -13.44 -21.43
C ASP A 560 -8.85 -13.75 -19.93
N GLY A 561 -9.52 -14.77 -19.37
CA GLY A 561 -9.39 -15.12 -17.94
C GLY A 561 -10.56 -15.85 -17.28
N LEU A 562 -10.60 -15.81 -15.94
CA LEU A 562 -11.59 -16.46 -15.09
C LEU A 562 -12.57 -15.44 -14.50
N LYS A 563 -13.86 -15.58 -14.80
CA LYS A 563 -14.92 -14.71 -14.27
C LYS A 563 -15.57 -15.32 -13.03
N ILE A 564 -15.56 -14.55 -11.95
CA ILE A 564 -16.08 -14.95 -10.64
C ILE A 564 -17.61 -14.85 -10.65
N ILE A 565 -18.28 -15.94 -10.26
CA ILE A 565 -19.76 -16.00 -10.20
C ILE A 565 -20.28 -15.79 -8.77
N TYR A 566 -19.49 -16.18 -7.77
CA TYR A 566 -19.89 -16.12 -6.36
C TYR A 566 -18.97 -15.18 -5.59
N THR A 567 -19.54 -14.29 -4.80
CA THR A 567 -18.74 -13.41 -3.93
C THR A 567 -18.19 -14.20 -2.74
N GLY A 568 -16.91 -14.05 -2.44
CA GLY A 568 -16.29 -14.73 -1.31
C GLY A 568 -14.77 -14.55 -1.24
N ILE A 569 -14.15 -15.30 -0.34
CA ILE A 569 -12.70 -15.35 -0.16
C ILE A 569 -12.15 -16.47 -1.03
N TYR A 570 -11.27 -16.15 -1.97
CA TYR A 570 -10.66 -17.08 -2.93
C TYR A 570 -9.17 -17.19 -2.70
N PHE A 571 -8.62 -18.40 -2.76
CA PHE A 571 -7.19 -18.60 -3.01
C PHE A 571 -6.96 -18.57 -4.51
N VAL A 572 -6.09 -17.70 -5.02
CA VAL A 572 -5.77 -17.55 -6.44
C VAL A 572 -4.27 -17.78 -6.63
N TYR A 573 -3.88 -18.53 -7.65
CA TYR A 573 -2.50 -18.90 -7.91
C TYR A 573 -2.20 -19.01 -9.41
N SER A 574 -0.94 -18.84 -9.78
CA SER A 574 -0.46 -19.03 -11.15
C SER A 574 0.99 -19.49 -11.21
N SER A 575 1.33 -20.15 -12.31
CA SER A 575 2.71 -20.41 -12.71
C SER A 575 2.79 -20.24 -14.22
N ILE A 576 3.83 -19.58 -14.73
CA ILE A 576 4.04 -19.34 -16.16
C ILE A 576 5.44 -19.82 -16.55
N GLU A 577 5.50 -20.68 -17.55
CA GLU A 577 6.74 -21.14 -18.18
C GLU A 577 7.05 -20.31 -19.43
N PHE A 578 8.19 -19.64 -19.45
CA PHE A 578 8.67 -18.89 -20.61
C PHE A 578 9.46 -19.80 -21.58
N GLN A 579 9.18 -19.68 -22.88
CA GLN A 579 9.85 -20.44 -23.94
C GLN A 579 11.23 -19.84 -24.24
N ASN A 580 12.22 -20.72 -24.37
CA ASN A 580 13.59 -20.36 -24.72
C ASN A 580 13.64 -19.89 -26.18
N ALA A 581 13.79 -18.59 -26.43
CA ALA A 581 14.16 -18.07 -27.74
C ALA A 581 15.56 -17.47 -27.64
N GLN A 582 16.42 -17.80 -28.59
CA GLN A 582 17.81 -17.34 -28.76
C GLN A 582 17.94 -15.82 -29.00
N THR A 583 17.05 -15.00 -28.45
CA THR A 583 16.90 -13.56 -28.62
C THR A 583 16.71 -12.81 -27.30
N VAL A 584 16.71 -13.50 -26.16
CA VAL A 584 16.59 -12.86 -24.85
C VAL A 584 17.97 -12.35 -24.40
N SER A 585 18.10 -11.04 -24.27
CA SER A 585 19.28 -10.39 -23.72
C SER A 585 19.59 -10.96 -22.32
N VAL A 586 20.84 -11.37 -22.14
CA VAL A 586 21.42 -11.73 -20.84
C VAL A 586 21.16 -10.59 -19.84
N ASN A 587 20.70 -10.92 -18.63
CA ASN A 587 20.18 -9.99 -17.61
C ASN A 587 18.81 -9.37 -17.95
N SER A 588 17.81 -10.21 -18.16
CA SER A 588 16.42 -9.76 -18.33
C SER A 588 15.57 -10.21 -17.14
N THR A 589 14.76 -9.27 -16.64
CA THR A 589 13.75 -9.52 -15.62
C THR A 589 12.39 -9.56 -16.29
N HIS A 590 11.69 -10.68 -16.14
CA HIS A 590 10.35 -10.88 -16.66
C HIS A 590 9.36 -10.85 -15.50
N TYR A 591 8.22 -10.20 -15.71
CA TYR A 591 7.15 -10.15 -14.73
C TYR A 591 5.90 -10.80 -15.31
N HIS A 592 5.24 -11.62 -14.50
CA HIS A 592 3.85 -11.99 -14.73
C HIS A 592 3.00 -11.47 -13.58
N TYR A 593 1.78 -11.05 -13.89
CA TYR A 593 0.86 -10.42 -12.97
C TYR A 593 -0.46 -11.17 -12.99
N ILE A 594 -1.02 -11.46 -11.82
CA ILE A 594 -2.45 -11.78 -11.71
C ILE A 594 -3.17 -10.45 -11.54
N HIS A 595 -4.03 -10.11 -12.49
CA HIS A 595 -4.77 -8.85 -12.52
C HIS A 595 -6.25 -9.10 -12.25
N ARG A 596 -6.84 -8.30 -11.37
CA ARG A 596 -8.28 -8.22 -11.15
C ARG A 596 -8.83 -7.07 -11.99
N ILE A 597 -9.88 -7.35 -12.75
CA ILE A 597 -10.77 -6.34 -13.30
C ILE A 597 -12.09 -6.48 -12.56
N SER A 598 -12.51 -5.41 -11.88
CA SER A 598 -13.80 -5.35 -11.21
C SER A 598 -14.70 -4.34 -11.93
N PRO A 599 -15.53 -4.77 -12.89
CA PRO A 599 -16.39 -3.86 -13.64
C PRO A 599 -17.36 -3.08 -12.74
N GLY A 600 -17.81 -3.68 -11.63
CA GLY A 600 -18.71 -3.04 -10.67
C GLY A 600 -18.03 -2.10 -9.68
N ASN A 601 -16.69 -2.18 -9.55
CA ASN A 601 -15.91 -1.31 -8.68
C ASN A 601 -14.49 -1.11 -9.23
N PRO A 602 -14.29 -0.20 -10.20
CA PRO A 602 -12.99 -0.03 -10.86
C PRO A 602 -11.84 0.32 -9.92
N SER A 603 -12.11 0.89 -8.74
CA SER A 603 -11.08 1.15 -7.72
C SER A 603 -10.47 -0.12 -7.11
N LEU A 604 -11.13 -1.27 -7.26
CA LEU A 604 -10.61 -2.57 -6.87
C LEU A 604 -9.91 -3.31 -8.02
N SER A 605 -9.95 -2.75 -9.24
CA SER A 605 -9.19 -3.28 -10.37
C SER A 605 -7.71 -2.99 -10.17
N GLY A 606 -6.85 -3.96 -10.49
CA GLY A 606 -5.42 -3.82 -10.32
C GLY A 606 -4.71 -5.16 -10.19
N VAL A 607 -3.40 -5.10 -10.04
CA VAL A 607 -2.56 -6.27 -9.81
C VAL A 607 -2.84 -6.85 -8.42
N LEU A 608 -3.28 -8.10 -8.37
CA LEU A 608 -3.42 -8.89 -7.13
C LEU A 608 -2.07 -9.48 -6.71
N LEU A 609 -1.33 -10.04 -7.67
CA LEU A 609 -0.01 -10.64 -7.44
C LEU A 609 0.94 -10.24 -8.56
N ARG A 610 2.18 -9.93 -8.19
CA ARG A 610 3.30 -9.75 -9.13
C ARG A 610 4.35 -10.80 -8.84
N MET A 611 4.71 -11.57 -9.85
CA MET A 611 5.76 -12.57 -9.78
C MET A 611 6.91 -12.17 -10.71
N VAL A 612 8.14 -12.49 -10.28
CA VAL A 612 9.37 -12.07 -10.94
C VAL A 612 10.17 -13.30 -11.34
N LEU A 613 10.59 -13.36 -12.60
CA LEU A 613 11.61 -14.28 -13.07
C LEU A 613 12.85 -13.48 -13.49
N SER A 614 13.93 -13.60 -12.72
CA SER A 614 15.22 -13.03 -13.06
C SER A 614 16.08 -14.12 -13.71
N VAL A 615 16.40 -13.95 -14.99
CA VAL A 615 17.24 -14.90 -15.74
C VAL A 615 18.70 -14.45 -15.64
N ASP A 616 19.48 -15.13 -14.79
CA ASP A 616 20.93 -14.93 -14.67
C ASP A 616 21.71 -15.99 -15.46
N LYS A 617 22.87 -15.60 -15.98
CA LYS A 617 23.83 -16.43 -16.73
C LYS A 617 24.33 -17.65 -15.94
N SER A 618 24.25 -17.61 -14.61
CA SER A 618 24.87 -18.57 -13.69
C SER A 618 23.94 -19.70 -13.22
N SER A 619 22.62 -19.55 -13.38
CA SER A 619 21.63 -20.55 -12.99
C SER A 619 21.20 -21.40 -14.18
N SER A 620 21.08 -22.72 -13.98
CA SER A 620 20.34 -23.59 -14.90
C SER A 620 18.96 -22.99 -15.21
N PRO A 621 18.38 -23.22 -16.40
CA PRO A 621 17.29 -22.39 -16.89
C PRO A 621 16.02 -22.69 -16.06
N ILE A 622 15.82 -21.94 -14.98
CA ILE A 622 14.52 -21.84 -14.34
C ILE A 622 13.66 -21.09 -15.36
N ARG A 623 12.80 -21.85 -16.04
CA ARG A 623 11.89 -21.33 -17.08
C ARG A 623 10.55 -20.92 -16.53
N GLU A 624 10.27 -21.35 -15.30
CA GLU A 624 9.02 -21.10 -14.61
C GLU A 624 9.19 -19.96 -13.63
N THR A 625 8.19 -19.11 -13.56
CA THR A 625 8.04 -18.22 -12.42
C THR A 625 7.82 -19.04 -11.15
N THR A 626 8.32 -18.56 -10.01
CA THR A 626 8.03 -19.18 -8.72
C THR A 626 6.52 -19.37 -8.54
N TYR A 627 6.10 -20.59 -8.17
CA TYR A 627 4.71 -20.88 -7.82
C TYR A 627 4.30 -19.97 -6.66
N ALA A 628 3.36 -19.06 -6.93
CA ALA A 628 2.87 -18.12 -5.93
C ALA A 628 1.35 -18.02 -6.03
N GLY A 629 0.73 -17.97 -4.85
CA GLY A 629 -0.70 -17.78 -4.71
C GLY A 629 -1.00 -16.93 -3.48
N GLY A 630 -2.19 -16.38 -3.44
CA GLY A 630 -2.64 -15.47 -2.39
C GLY A 630 -4.14 -15.60 -2.15
N VAL A 631 -4.59 -15.10 -1.01
CA VAL A 631 -6.00 -15.12 -0.62
C VAL A 631 -6.60 -13.73 -0.85
N PHE A 632 -7.67 -13.67 -1.64
CA PHE A 632 -8.31 -12.42 -2.06
C PHE A 632 -9.82 -12.49 -1.85
N TYR A 633 -10.41 -11.38 -1.40
CA TYR A 633 -11.86 -11.23 -1.45
C TYR A 633 -12.28 -10.81 -2.86
N LEU A 634 -12.98 -11.70 -3.56
CA LEU A 634 -13.47 -11.48 -4.91
C LEU A 634 -15.00 -11.36 -4.90
N GLN A 635 -15.51 -10.47 -5.73
CA GLN A 635 -16.92 -10.20 -5.91
C GLN A 635 -17.42 -10.89 -7.18
N SER A 636 -18.68 -11.34 -7.16
CA SER A 636 -19.39 -11.77 -8.36
C SER A 636 -19.26 -10.70 -9.45
N GLY A 637 -18.80 -11.10 -10.63
CA GLY A 637 -18.53 -10.23 -11.77
C GLY A 637 -17.07 -9.81 -11.92
N ASP A 638 -16.21 -10.04 -10.92
CA ASP A 638 -14.77 -9.84 -11.09
C ASP A 638 -14.21 -10.78 -12.17
N LEU A 639 -13.23 -10.28 -12.91
CA LEU A 639 -12.48 -11.02 -13.91
C LEU A 639 -11.00 -11.10 -13.48
N ILE A 640 -10.47 -12.32 -13.43
CA ILE A 640 -9.07 -12.59 -13.07
C ILE A 640 -8.29 -12.98 -14.33
N GLN A 641 -7.25 -12.24 -14.64
CA GLN A 641 -6.43 -12.40 -15.84
C GLN A 641 -4.96 -12.54 -15.49
N ILE A 642 -4.17 -13.13 -16.40
CA ILE A 642 -2.71 -13.10 -16.30
C ILE A 642 -2.15 -12.14 -17.34
N CYS A 643 -1.28 -11.23 -16.91
CA CYS A 643 -0.58 -10.28 -17.78
C CYS A 643 0.93 -10.47 -17.72
N LEU A 644 1.63 -10.27 -18.84
CA LEU A 644 3.10 -10.30 -18.94
C LEU A 644 3.68 -8.91 -19.18
N SER A 645 4.88 -8.62 -18.66
CA SER A 645 5.58 -7.34 -18.85
C SER A 645 6.34 -7.19 -20.17
N SER A 646 6.51 -8.27 -20.94
CA SER A 646 7.26 -8.23 -22.20
C SER A 646 6.73 -9.25 -23.21
N PRO A 647 6.91 -9.00 -24.53
CA PRO A 647 6.61 -9.95 -25.60
C PRO A 647 7.59 -11.11 -25.59
N THR A 648 7.39 -12.02 -24.64
CA THR A 648 8.08 -13.31 -24.58
C THR A 648 7.10 -14.42 -24.90
N LYS A 649 7.56 -15.41 -25.68
CA LYS A 649 6.77 -16.60 -25.99
C LYS A 649 6.66 -17.45 -24.72
N ILE A 650 5.46 -17.91 -24.36
CA ILE A 650 5.25 -18.87 -23.28
C ILE A 650 5.18 -20.30 -23.82
N ASN A 651 5.61 -21.28 -23.03
CA ASN A 651 5.49 -22.68 -23.41
C ASN A 651 4.05 -23.17 -23.15
N LYS A 652 3.41 -23.70 -24.20
CA LYS A 652 2.02 -24.19 -24.16
C LYS A 652 1.90 -25.58 -23.52
N ASN A 653 2.98 -26.36 -23.51
CA ASN A 653 2.91 -27.80 -23.20
C ASN A 653 3.42 -28.19 -21.80
N SER A 654 3.86 -27.22 -20.99
CA SER A 654 4.28 -27.47 -19.62
C SER A 654 4.00 -26.25 -18.75
N SER A 655 3.32 -26.50 -17.62
CA SER A 655 3.22 -25.67 -16.41
C SER A 655 2.70 -24.22 -16.48
N SER A 656 2.26 -23.69 -17.62
CA SER A 656 1.59 -22.37 -17.67
C SER A 656 0.10 -22.46 -17.34
N PHE A 657 -0.30 -22.07 -16.12
CA PHE A 657 -1.69 -22.16 -15.65
C PHE A 657 -2.12 -21.01 -14.73
N ILE A 658 -3.44 -20.85 -14.65
CA ILE A 658 -4.15 -20.08 -13.64
C ILE A 658 -5.08 -20.99 -12.85
N GLY A 659 -5.15 -20.81 -11.54
CA GLY A 659 -6.15 -21.49 -10.73
C GLY A 659 -6.71 -20.65 -9.59
N LEU A 660 -7.90 -21.02 -9.15
CA LEU A 660 -8.55 -20.44 -7.99
C LEU A 660 -9.46 -21.43 -7.26
N ILE A 661 -9.64 -21.22 -5.96
CA ILE A 661 -10.50 -22.04 -5.10
C ILE A 661 -11.24 -21.11 -4.13
N LEU A 662 -12.57 -21.25 -4.03
CA LEU A 662 -13.36 -20.55 -3.03
C LEU A 662 -13.14 -21.19 -1.66
N LEU A 663 -12.65 -20.40 -0.71
CA LEU A 663 -12.39 -20.83 0.67
C LEU A 663 -13.60 -20.60 1.59
N SER A 664 -14.31 -19.49 1.39
CA SER A 664 -15.50 -19.13 2.18
C SER A 664 -16.38 -18.16 1.41
N THR A 665 -17.69 -18.36 1.45
CA THR A 665 -18.68 -17.31 1.16
C THR A 665 -18.94 -16.51 2.45
N ASN A 666 -19.43 -15.28 2.32
CA ASN A 666 -20.04 -14.58 3.47
C ASN A 666 -21.39 -15.21 3.83
#